data_AF-A0A9E4DKY3-F1
#
_entry.id   AF-A0A9E4DKY3-F1
#
_cell.length_a   1.000
_cell.length_b   1.000
_cell.length_c   1.000
_cell.angle_alpha   90.00
_cell.angle_beta   90.00
_cell.angle_gamma   90.00
#
_symmetry.space_group_name_H-M   'P 1'
#
loop_
_entity.id
_entity.type
_entity.pdbx_description
1 polymer ?
#
loop_
_entity_poly.entity_id
_entity_poly.type
_entity_poly.pdbx_seq_one_letter_code
_entity_poly.pdbx_strand_id
1 'polypeptide(L)'
;MNSYLNIDHVSITFPTDNGPLNVLQDVSLKVEQGEFISLIGHSGCGKSTVLNIVAGLLNATEGGVLLEDREVTEPGPDRAVVFQNHSLLPWLSVYDNVRLAVDQVFKGRKTREQRDQWTRHNLDLVHMGHALDRKPDEISGGMKQRVGIARALAMEPKVLLMDEPFGALDSLTRTHMQDSLMEIQSRLNNTVIMITHDVDEAVLLSDRIVMMTNGPSAQIGQILDVNLPRPRDRLVLADDPRYNHYRAEVLRFLHERHQNPEKAHESQPAPLTVTAAPQAQKPHKGRVIEKPSLALGFIALTDCAPLVIAKEKGFFAAQGLDVTLSRESSWANIRDKVSTGILDGAQMLAAMPLASVLQGARSQPLVTALSLDLNGNAITVSKELYGRMLATGVEGLDTPGGSALALRKVIEADLAQGRKKLAFAMVFPDSSHNYLLRYWMASVGIHPDRDVDLVVVPPAQMGNYLRAGLISGYCVGEPWNTYAVSEGLGHTLVTSYDIWNNHPEKVFGVTRAWADANPNTHTAVVKALIEACQWLDEQQHRVEAAEILSRGRYVNAPVDVIEKSLAGHLQYASEQAVRKVADFNVFHRYLANFPWRSHAAWFMSQMVRWGHAPSSVDFDKVARAVYRTEVYRDAARALGVPVTELDSKTEGGHASSWELAIGTENVVMGPDGFMDGRLFDAQQVEEYIAAFDELLPLSEQLGGESVPQVSNA
;
A
#
# COMPACT_ATOMS: atom_id res chain seq x y z
N MET A 1 -33.09 13.08 28.26
CA MET A 1 -31.79 13.73 28.01
C MET A 1 -31.75 13.99 26.52
N ASN A 2 -31.75 15.26 26.09
CA ASN A 2 -31.66 15.60 24.67
C ASN A 2 -30.21 15.37 24.21
N SER A 3 -30.02 14.70 23.08
CA SER A 3 -28.72 14.51 22.43
C SER A 3 -28.20 15.85 21.90
N TYR A 4 -26.90 16.10 22.01
CA TYR A 4 -26.28 17.36 21.61
C TYR A 4 -26.31 17.57 20.09
N LEU A 5 -25.94 16.53 19.33
CA LEU A 5 -26.14 16.43 17.89
C LEU A 5 -26.99 15.17 17.61
N ASN A 6 -28.06 15.33 16.84
CA ASN A 6 -28.96 14.24 16.44
C ASN A 6 -29.05 14.17 14.91
N ILE A 7 -28.57 13.08 14.34
CA ILE A 7 -28.83 12.68 12.95
C ILE A 7 -30.10 11.84 12.99
N ASP A 8 -31.19 12.33 12.42
CA ASP A 8 -32.51 11.73 12.55
C ASP A 8 -33.01 11.21 11.20
N HIS A 9 -32.96 9.88 11.03
CA HIS A 9 -33.49 9.13 9.89
C HIS A 9 -33.02 9.67 8.53
N VAL A 10 -31.76 10.07 8.44
CA VAL A 10 -31.20 10.72 7.25
C VAL A 10 -31.08 9.73 6.10
N SER A 11 -31.72 10.06 4.98
CA SER A 11 -31.58 9.34 3.70
C SER A 11 -31.19 10.31 2.59
N ILE A 12 -30.38 9.84 1.62
CA ILE A 12 -29.94 10.69 0.51
C ILE A 12 -29.91 9.94 -0.82
N THR A 13 -30.60 10.51 -1.81
CA THR A 13 -30.67 9.99 -3.17
C THR A 13 -30.16 11.04 -4.15
N PHE A 14 -29.16 10.67 -4.95
CA PHE A 14 -28.63 11.54 -6.00
C PHE A 14 -29.27 11.22 -7.35
N PRO A 15 -29.63 12.22 -8.17
CA PRO A 15 -30.00 11.98 -9.56
C PRO A 15 -28.75 11.58 -10.35
N THR A 16 -28.80 10.45 -11.04
CA THR A 16 -27.72 10.01 -11.95
C THR A 16 -28.29 9.64 -13.33
N ASP A 17 -27.45 9.64 -14.36
CA ASP A 17 -27.85 9.32 -15.74
C ASP A 17 -28.42 7.89 -15.89
N ASN A 18 -28.10 6.99 -14.96
CA ASN A 18 -28.59 5.61 -14.90
C ASN A 18 -29.78 5.42 -13.92
N GLY A 19 -30.37 6.51 -13.41
CA GLY A 19 -31.47 6.50 -12.44
C GLY A 19 -31.09 7.10 -11.07
N PRO A 20 -32.06 7.26 -10.16
CA PRO A 20 -31.78 7.76 -8.81
C PRO A 20 -30.90 6.77 -8.02
N LEU A 21 -29.72 7.22 -7.57
CA LEU A 21 -28.80 6.45 -6.75
C LEU A 21 -29.01 6.79 -5.28
N ASN A 22 -29.62 5.87 -4.55
CA ASN A 22 -29.77 5.98 -3.10
C ASN A 22 -28.46 5.62 -2.39
N VAL A 23 -27.81 6.58 -1.73
CA VAL A 23 -26.50 6.40 -1.10
C VAL A 23 -26.63 6.06 0.39
N LEU A 24 -27.53 6.73 1.10
CA LEU A 24 -27.79 6.51 2.53
C LEU A 24 -29.28 6.24 2.75
N GLN A 25 -29.59 5.27 3.60
CA GLN A 25 -30.96 4.93 3.96
C GLN A 25 -31.10 4.90 5.48
N ASP A 26 -31.93 5.78 6.04
CA ASP A 26 -32.34 5.77 7.45
C ASP A 26 -31.16 5.77 8.45
N VAL A 27 -30.20 6.68 8.25
CA VAL A 27 -29.06 6.84 9.15
C VAL A 27 -29.49 7.64 10.38
N SER A 28 -29.42 7.00 11.55
CA SER A 28 -29.82 7.60 12.82
C SER A 28 -28.72 7.50 13.88
N LEU A 29 -28.22 8.64 14.36
CA LEU A 29 -27.12 8.71 15.33
C LEU A 29 -27.30 9.87 16.30
N LYS A 30 -27.20 9.57 17.59
CA LYS A 30 -27.23 10.57 18.68
C LYS A 30 -25.84 10.70 19.28
N VAL A 31 -25.31 11.93 19.31
CA VAL A 31 -23.97 12.26 19.82
C VAL A 31 -24.09 13.12 21.08
N GLU A 32 -23.31 12.79 22.10
CA GLU A 32 -23.24 13.53 23.36
C GLU A 32 -22.21 14.67 23.28
N GLN A 33 -22.33 15.67 24.15
CA GLN A 33 -21.41 16.79 24.17
C GLN A 33 -20.04 16.35 24.72
N GLY A 34 -18.96 16.68 24.00
CA GLY A 34 -17.58 16.33 24.36
C GLY A 34 -17.15 14.93 23.90
N GLU A 35 -18.04 14.22 23.22
CA GLU A 35 -17.80 12.87 22.73
C GLU A 35 -16.92 12.86 21.48
N PHE A 36 -16.00 11.88 21.39
CA PHE A 36 -15.25 11.59 20.18
C PHE A 36 -15.83 10.36 19.48
N ILE A 37 -16.38 10.53 18.28
CA ILE A 37 -16.94 9.43 17.48
C ILE A 37 -16.13 9.24 16.20
N SER A 38 -15.86 7.98 15.84
CA SER A 38 -15.37 7.64 14.50
C SER A 38 -16.43 6.94 13.66
N LEU A 39 -16.56 7.35 12.40
CA LEU A 39 -17.35 6.65 11.37
C LEU A 39 -16.41 5.81 10.52
N ILE A 40 -16.65 4.50 10.47
CA ILE A 40 -15.88 3.55 9.67
C ILE A 40 -16.79 2.69 8.81
N GLY A 41 -16.29 2.24 7.66
CA GLY A 41 -17.05 1.47 6.67
C GLY A 41 -16.33 1.44 5.33
N HIS A 42 -16.79 0.61 4.40
CA HIS A 42 -16.15 0.44 3.09
C HIS A 42 -16.07 1.72 2.27
N SER A 43 -15.16 1.75 1.29
CA SER A 43 -15.11 2.86 0.34
C SER A 43 -16.43 2.96 -0.42
N GLY A 44 -16.96 4.17 -0.57
CA GLY A 44 -18.24 4.41 -1.26
C GLY A 44 -19.52 4.15 -0.46
N CYS A 45 -19.45 3.82 0.83
CA CYS A 45 -20.67 3.67 1.65
C CYS A 45 -21.31 4.98 2.15
N GLY A 46 -20.81 6.14 1.73
CA GLY A 46 -21.42 7.43 2.07
C GLY A 46 -20.96 8.07 3.38
N LYS A 47 -19.81 7.68 3.96
CA LYS A 47 -19.23 8.33 5.16
C LYS A 47 -19.08 9.85 5.00
N SER A 48 -18.38 10.29 3.94
CA SER A 48 -18.21 11.73 3.66
C SER A 48 -19.54 12.41 3.33
N THR A 49 -20.52 11.66 2.83
CA THR A 49 -21.89 12.17 2.62
C THR A 49 -22.57 12.46 3.96
N VAL A 50 -22.47 11.57 4.95
CA VAL A 50 -22.95 11.84 6.32
C VAL A 50 -22.27 13.08 6.89
N LEU A 51 -20.94 13.18 6.79
CA LEU A 51 -20.19 14.31 7.32
C LEU A 51 -20.58 15.64 6.64
N ASN A 52 -20.79 15.65 5.33
CA ASN A 52 -21.25 16.83 4.59
C ASN A 52 -22.67 17.27 4.99
N ILE A 53 -23.55 16.31 5.28
CA ILE A 53 -24.90 16.62 5.79
C ILE A 53 -24.82 17.22 7.19
N VAL A 54 -24.02 16.63 8.08
CA VAL A 54 -23.79 17.20 9.41
C VAL A 54 -23.18 18.60 9.31
N ALA A 55 -22.26 18.84 8.37
CA ALA A 55 -21.68 20.15 8.13
C ALA A 55 -22.66 21.20 7.58
N GLY A 56 -23.84 20.78 7.07
CA GLY A 56 -24.77 21.64 6.35
C GLY A 56 -24.32 21.99 4.93
N LEU A 57 -23.33 21.28 4.39
CA LEU A 57 -22.85 21.45 3.01
C LEU A 57 -23.72 20.70 2.00
N LEU A 58 -24.54 19.77 2.48
CA LEU A 58 -25.43 18.95 1.67
C LEU A 58 -26.72 18.71 2.43
N ASN A 59 -27.87 18.94 1.80
CA ASN A 59 -29.16 18.66 2.41
C ASN A 59 -29.56 17.20 2.18
N ALA A 60 -30.09 16.55 3.22
CA ALA A 60 -30.65 15.21 3.12
C ALA A 60 -31.92 15.22 2.23
N THR A 61 -32.22 14.09 1.59
CA THR A 61 -33.47 13.93 0.84
C THR A 61 -34.64 13.67 1.79
N GLU A 62 -34.39 12.89 2.84
CA GLU A 62 -35.33 12.60 3.93
C GLU A 62 -34.60 12.66 5.28
N GLY A 63 -35.33 12.95 6.35
CA GLY A 63 -34.76 13.16 7.67
C GLY A 63 -34.02 14.50 7.79
N GLY A 64 -33.24 14.65 8.86
CA GLY A 64 -32.51 15.89 9.12
C GLY A 64 -31.44 15.76 10.21
N VAL A 65 -30.66 16.83 10.38
CA VAL A 65 -29.66 16.91 11.45
C VAL A 65 -30.02 18.07 12.37
N LEU A 66 -30.05 17.80 13.67
CA LEU A 66 -30.32 18.78 14.72
C LEU A 66 -29.05 18.97 15.56
N LEU A 67 -28.61 20.21 15.75
CA LEU A 67 -27.55 20.59 16.70
C LEU A 67 -28.17 21.51 17.76
N GLU A 68 -28.15 21.09 19.03
CA GLU A 68 -28.84 21.79 20.14
C GLU A 68 -30.32 22.11 19.82
N ASP A 69 -31.05 21.11 19.33
CA ASP A 69 -32.47 21.20 18.95
C ASP A 69 -32.74 22.21 17.80
N ARG A 70 -31.71 22.62 17.04
CA ARG A 70 -31.84 23.45 15.84
C ARG A 70 -31.45 22.68 14.60
N GLU A 71 -32.30 22.73 13.58
CA GLU A 71 -32.06 22.07 12.30
C GLU A 71 -30.87 22.69 11.57
N VAL A 72 -30.00 21.84 11.05
CA VAL A 72 -28.84 22.21 10.25
C VAL A 72 -29.24 22.21 8.78
N THR A 73 -29.43 23.41 8.22
CA THR A 73 -29.81 23.58 6.80
C THR A 73 -28.71 24.25 5.96
N GLU A 74 -27.69 24.81 6.62
CA GLU A 74 -26.61 25.57 5.99
C GLU A 74 -25.29 25.41 6.77
N PRO A 75 -24.13 25.66 6.13
CA PRO A 75 -22.85 25.59 6.84
C PRO A 75 -22.68 26.76 7.81
N GLY A 76 -22.08 26.49 8.97
CA GLY A 76 -21.93 27.47 10.05
C GLY A 76 -20.63 27.31 10.82
N PRO A 77 -20.15 28.37 11.50
CA PRO A 77 -18.90 28.34 12.25
C PRO A 77 -18.94 27.42 13.48
N ASP A 78 -20.14 27.05 13.93
CA ASP A 78 -20.38 26.07 14.97
C ASP A 78 -20.08 24.63 14.53
N ARG A 79 -19.86 24.37 13.24
CA ARG A 79 -19.53 23.04 12.68
C ARG A 79 -18.35 23.16 11.72
N ALA A 80 -17.13 23.10 12.25
CA ALA A 80 -15.93 23.28 11.44
C ALA A 80 -15.48 21.95 10.82
N VAL A 81 -15.11 21.97 9.54
CA VAL A 81 -14.67 20.80 8.79
C VAL A 81 -13.17 20.85 8.52
N VAL A 82 -12.48 19.74 8.81
CA VAL A 82 -11.10 19.46 8.40
C VAL A 82 -11.16 18.43 7.27
N PHE A 83 -10.89 18.88 6.05
CA PHE A 83 -10.93 18.04 4.86
C PHE A 83 -9.66 17.18 4.69
N GLN A 84 -9.81 16.05 4.00
CA GLN A 84 -8.71 15.15 3.62
C GLN A 84 -7.63 15.87 2.79
N ASN A 85 -8.07 16.73 1.86
CA ASN A 85 -7.18 17.70 1.23
C ASN A 85 -7.06 18.92 2.14
N HIS A 86 -5.84 19.22 2.57
CA HIS A 86 -5.49 20.26 3.54
C HIS A 86 -6.17 21.63 3.34
N SER A 87 -6.68 21.93 2.13
CA SER A 87 -7.57 23.07 1.78
C SER A 87 -7.07 24.41 2.31
N LEU A 88 -5.74 24.56 2.42
CA LEU A 88 -5.11 25.83 2.77
C LEU A 88 -5.09 26.73 1.54
N LEU A 89 -5.20 28.03 1.76
CA LEU A 89 -5.10 29.03 0.71
C LEU A 89 -3.61 29.24 0.40
N PRO A 90 -3.11 28.86 -0.80
CA PRO A 90 -1.68 28.79 -1.08
C PRO A 90 -0.98 30.16 -1.09
N TRP A 91 -1.74 31.23 -1.33
CA TRP A 91 -1.22 32.60 -1.31
C TRP A 91 -1.16 33.24 0.08
N LEU A 92 -1.71 32.61 1.12
CA LEU A 92 -1.70 33.10 2.50
C LEU A 92 -0.60 32.42 3.32
N SER A 93 -0.01 33.12 4.29
CA SER A 93 0.87 32.49 5.28
C SER A 93 0.12 31.51 6.19
N VAL A 94 0.84 30.73 6.99
CA VAL A 94 0.26 29.88 8.04
C VAL A 94 -0.56 30.72 9.01
N TYR A 95 -0.02 31.86 9.45
CA TYR A 95 -0.74 32.81 10.29
C TYR A 95 -2.00 33.31 9.59
N ASP A 96 -1.91 33.74 8.34
CA ASP A 96 -3.03 34.32 7.60
C ASP A 96 -4.14 33.30 7.32
N ASN A 97 -3.78 32.03 7.09
CA ASN A 97 -4.75 30.95 6.89
C ASN A 97 -5.65 30.76 8.13
N VAL A 98 -5.09 30.84 9.34
CA VAL A 98 -5.87 30.75 10.59
C VAL A 98 -6.55 32.08 10.88
N ARG A 99 -5.85 33.20 10.69
CA ARG A 99 -6.36 34.55 10.92
C ARG A 99 -7.63 34.84 10.12
N LEU A 100 -7.72 34.33 8.89
CA LEU A 100 -8.90 34.47 8.04
C LEU A 100 -10.17 33.93 8.73
N ALA A 101 -10.10 32.74 9.34
CA ALA A 101 -11.23 32.14 10.05
C ALA A 101 -11.59 32.94 11.31
N VAL A 102 -10.58 33.37 12.07
CA VAL A 102 -10.76 34.24 13.25
C VAL A 102 -11.43 35.56 12.89
N ASP A 103 -10.99 36.18 11.80
CA ASP A 103 -11.52 37.45 11.33
C ASP A 103 -12.95 37.31 10.83
N GLN A 104 -13.31 36.19 10.20
CA GLN A 104 -14.66 35.94 9.74
C GLN A 104 -15.65 35.72 10.90
N VAL A 105 -15.25 34.99 11.94
CA VAL A 105 -16.12 34.65 13.07
C VAL A 105 -16.22 35.77 14.11
N PHE A 106 -15.10 36.45 14.40
CA PHE A 106 -15.02 37.44 15.48
C PHE A 106 -15.01 38.89 15.01
N LYS A 107 -15.30 39.16 13.73
CA LYS A 107 -15.46 40.53 13.21
C LYS A 107 -16.47 41.29 14.06
N GLY A 108 -16.05 42.43 14.62
CA GLY A 108 -16.91 43.27 15.46
C GLY A 108 -17.16 42.76 16.89
N ARG A 109 -16.70 41.55 17.26
CA ARG A 109 -16.77 41.00 18.63
C ARG A 109 -15.45 41.10 19.40
N LYS A 110 -14.31 40.95 18.71
CA LYS A 110 -12.96 41.04 19.29
C LYS A 110 -12.16 42.18 18.65
N THR A 111 -11.30 42.83 19.43
CA THR A 111 -10.35 43.85 18.90
C THR A 111 -9.33 43.21 17.95
N ARG A 112 -8.56 44.03 17.23
CA ARG A 112 -7.52 43.52 16.32
C ARG A 112 -6.46 42.73 17.07
N GLU A 113 -6.07 43.22 18.25
CA GLU A 113 -5.08 42.63 19.16
C GLU A 113 -5.58 41.31 19.74
N GLN A 114 -6.85 41.26 20.19
CA GLN A 114 -7.45 40.03 20.70
C GLN A 114 -7.52 38.93 19.62
N ARG A 115 -7.83 39.31 18.37
CA ARG A 115 -7.82 38.37 17.23
C ARG A 115 -6.41 37.89 16.88
N ASP A 116 -5.38 38.73 17.03
CA ASP A 116 -3.98 38.33 16.84
C ASP A 116 -3.55 37.31 17.90
N GLN A 117 -3.80 37.61 19.17
CA GLN A 117 -3.50 36.71 20.28
C GLN A 117 -4.22 35.37 20.13
N TRP A 118 -5.50 35.40 19.74
CA TRP A 118 -6.27 34.17 19.51
C TRP A 118 -5.73 33.33 18.34
N THR A 119 -5.30 33.98 17.26
CA THR A 119 -4.68 33.31 16.11
C THR A 119 -3.39 32.60 16.52
N ARG A 120 -2.50 33.31 17.24
CA ARG A 120 -1.24 32.75 17.74
C ARG A 120 -1.48 31.60 18.72
N HIS A 121 -2.42 31.79 19.66
CA HIS A 121 -2.80 30.75 20.61
C HIS A 121 -3.23 29.44 19.93
N ASN A 122 -4.08 29.50 18.90
CA ASN A 122 -4.51 28.30 18.17
C ASN A 122 -3.40 27.66 17.35
N LEU A 123 -2.47 28.45 16.81
CA LEU A 123 -1.28 27.93 16.14
C LEU A 123 -0.32 27.27 17.14
N ASP A 124 -0.20 27.80 18.34
CA ASP A 124 0.63 27.20 19.40
C ASP A 124 0.02 25.89 19.92
N LEU A 125 -1.32 25.79 20.02
CA LEU A 125 -2.02 24.56 20.40
C LEU A 125 -1.70 23.38 19.47
N VAL A 126 -1.41 23.65 18.20
CA VAL A 126 -1.00 22.64 17.22
C VAL A 126 0.51 22.65 16.96
N HIS A 127 1.31 23.30 17.80
CA HIS A 127 2.77 23.41 17.67
C HIS A 127 3.29 24.06 16.37
N MET A 128 2.53 25.01 15.81
CA MET A 128 2.87 25.75 14.58
C MET A 128 3.42 27.16 14.82
N GLY A 129 3.69 27.57 16.07
CA GLY A 129 4.25 28.88 16.40
C GLY A 129 5.61 29.21 15.76
N HIS A 130 6.37 28.20 15.35
CA HIS A 130 7.68 28.37 14.70
C HIS A 130 7.60 28.66 13.18
N ALA A 131 6.42 28.56 12.57
CA ALA A 131 6.24 28.62 11.12
C ALA A 131 5.16 29.63 10.68
N LEU A 132 4.88 30.64 11.50
CA LEU A 132 3.80 31.62 11.29
C LEU A 132 3.85 32.29 9.91
N ASP A 133 5.04 32.73 9.48
CA ASP A 133 5.22 33.50 8.25
C ASP A 133 5.42 32.64 7.00
N ARG A 134 5.52 31.31 7.16
CA ARG A 134 5.70 30.39 6.03
C ARG A 134 4.40 30.24 5.24
N LYS A 135 4.50 29.97 3.94
CA LYS A 135 3.37 29.62 3.08
C LYS A 135 3.13 28.11 3.05
N PRO A 136 1.93 27.65 2.64
CA PRO A 136 1.63 26.23 2.52
C PRO A 136 2.69 25.44 1.74
N ASP A 137 3.23 25.96 0.64
CA ASP A 137 4.22 25.23 -0.18
C ASP A 137 5.62 25.12 0.47
N GLU A 138 5.84 25.81 1.58
CA GLU A 138 7.09 25.83 2.35
C GLU A 138 7.04 24.94 3.61
N ILE A 139 5.92 24.23 3.83
CA ILE A 139 5.68 23.39 5.00
C ILE A 139 5.25 21.97 4.59
N SER A 140 5.54 20.96 5.44
CA SER A 140 5.24 19.56 5.15
C SER A 140 3.72 19.28 5.15
N GLY A 141 3.29 18.14 4.59
CA GLY A 141 1.88 17.71 4.64
C GLY A 141 1.31 17.69 6.07
N GLY A 142 2.06 17.14 7.03
CA GLY A 142 1.67 17.16 8.43
C GLY A 142 1.52 18.57 9.00
N MET A 143 2.41 19.49 8.64
CA MET A 143 2.29 20.90 9.04
C MET A 143 1.07 21.55 8.38
N LYS A 144 0.79 21.27 7.10
CA LYS A 144 -0.43 21.75 6.44
C LYS A 144 -1.69 21.27 7.18
N GLN A 145 -1.68 20.01 7.64
CA GLN A 145 -2.81 19.43 8.37
C GLN A 145 -3.00 20.08 9.74
N ARG A 146 -1.92 20.32 10.47
CA ARG A 146 -1.95 21.09 11.72
C ARG A 146 -2.56 22.47 11.55
N VAL A 147 -2.20 23.16 10.47
CA VAL A 147 -2.76 24.48 10.18
C VAL A 147 -4.25 24.39 9.83
N GLY A 148 -4.67 23.35 9.11
CA GLY A 148 -6.08 23.06 8.85
C GLY A 148 -6.88 22.85 10.13
N ILE A 149 -6.34 22.06 11.08
CA ILE A 149 -6.93 21.83 12.41
C ILE A 149 -6.97 23.12 13.22
N ALA A 150 -5.88 23.89 13.28
CA ALA A 150 -5.84 25.17 13.99
C ALA A 150 -6.86 26.17 13.44
N ARG A 151 -7.00 26.23 12.11
CA ARG A 151 -8.01 27.07 11.46
C ARG A 151 -9.43 26.67 11.86
N ALA A 152 -9.72 25.36 11.94
CA ALA A 152 -11.02 24.85 12.37
C ALA A 152 -11.29 25.14 13.85
N LEU A 153 -10.32 24.86 14.73
CA LEU A 153 -10.42 25.12 16.18
C LEU A 153 -10.56 26.61 16.51
N ALA A 154 -9.87 27.47 15.74
CA ALA A 154 -9.90 28.91 15.96
C ALA A 154 -11.29 29.53 15.76
N MET A 155 -12.24 28.82 15.15
CA MET A 155 -13.64 29.24 15.00
C MET A 155 -14.48 28.97 16.25
N GLU A 156 -13.93 28.30 17.28
CA GLU A 156 -14.66 27.80 18.46
C GLU A 156 -15.88 26.92 18.08
N PRO A 157 -15.69 25.86 17.27
CA PRO A 157 -16.79 25.04 16.80
C PRO A 157 -17.40 24.22 17.94
N LYS A 158 -18.72 24.01 17.85
CA LYS A 158 -19.48 23.10 18.72
C LYS A 158 -19.18 21.64 18.40
N VAL A 159 -19.01 21.34 17.10
CA VAL A 159 -18.65 20.01 16.59
C VAL A 159 -17.50 20.17 15.59
N LEU A 160 -16.41 19.43 15.81
CA LEU A 160 -15.29 19.33 14.88
C LEU A 160 -15.49 18.10 14.00
N LEU A 161 -15.59 18.32 12.70
CA LEU A 161 -15.80 17.28 11.70
C LEU A 161 -14.47 17.05 10.97
N MET A 162 -13.98 15.81 10.92
CA MET A 162 -12.69 15.49 10.30
C MET A 162 -12.87 14.36 9.29
N ASP A 163 -12.52 14.62 8.02
CA ASP A 163 -12.58 13.61 6.96
C ASP A 163 -11.17 13.08 6.64
N GLU A 164 -10.90 11.84 7.06
CA GLU A 164 -9.60 11.15 6.93
C GLU A 164 -8.38 12.04 7.26
N PRO A 165 -8.33 12.63 8.48
CA PRO A 165 -7.35 13.67 8.79
C PRO A 165 -5.89 13.19 8.79
N PHE A 166 -5.66 11.88 8.71
CA PHE A 166 -4.33 11.26 8.78
C PHE A 166 -3.94 10.45 7.53
N GLY A 167 -4.86 10.25 6.59
CA GLY A 167 -4.68 9.32 5.47
C GLY A 167 -3.53 9.68 4.53
N ALA A 168 -3.21 10.97 4.40
CA ALA A 168 -2.14 11.49 3.55
C ALA A 168 -0.79 11.65 4.27
N LEU A 169 -0.67 11.24 5.54
CA LEU A 169 0.54 11.44 6.35
C LEU A 169 1.39 10.16 6.44
N ASP A 170 2.70 10.33 6.49
CA ASP A 170 3.65 9.26 6.82
C ASP A 170 3.45 8.76 8.27
N SER A 171 3.94 7.56 8.57
CA SER A 171 3.67 6.87 9.84
C SER A 171 4.11 7.64 11.10
N LEU A 172 5.23 8.37 11.04
CA LEU A 172 5.74 9.11 12.21
C LEU A 172 4.95 10.40 12.40
N THR A 173 4.73 11.15 11.31
CA THR A 173 3.91 12.37 11.34
C THR A 173 2.47 12.07 11.77
N ARG A 174 1.91 10.95 11.30
CA ARG A 174 0.59 10.45 11.70
C ARG A 174 0.51 10.22 13.21
N THR A 175 1.47 9.50 13.77
CA THR A 175 1.51 9.20 15.22
C THR A 175 1.49 10.50 16.04
N HIS A 176 2.41 11.43 15.75
CA HIS A 176 2.46 12.71 16.47
C HIS A 176 1.17 13.54 16.34
N MET A 177 0.49 13.44 15.20
CA MET A 177 -0.78 14.12 14.98
C MET A 177 -1.95 13.53 15.77
N GLN A 178 -1.99 12.20 15.89
CA GLN A 178 -2.97 11.52 16.73
C GLN A 178 -2.80 11.93 18.20
N ASP A 179 -1.57 11.91 18.70
CA ASP A 179 -1.24 12.35 20.07
C ASP A 179 -1.67 13.80 20.32
N SER A 180 -1.36 14.70 19.36
CA SER A 180 -1.75 16.12 19.44
C SER A 180 -3.27 16.28 19.50
N LEU A 181 -4.04 15.53 18.68
CA LEU A 181 -5.50 15.61 18.68
C LEU A 181 -6.10 15.08 19.98
N MET A 182 -5.53 14.03 20.57
CA MET A 182 -5.94 13.54 21.89
C MET A 182 -5.68 14.56 22.99
N GLU A 183 -4.52 15.22 22.96
CA GLU A 183 -4.17 16.29 23.90
C GLU A 183 -5.12 17.48 23.77
N ILE A 184 -5.40 17.91 22.55
CA ILE A 184 -6.35 19.00 22.25
C ILE A 184 -7.75 18.64 22.73
N GLN A 185 -8.26 17.44 22.42
CA GLN A 185 -9.60 17.03 22.86
C GLN A 185 -9.69 16.92 24.37
N SER A 186 -8.67 16.38 25.03
CA SER A 186 -8.60 16.31 26.50
C SER A 186 -8.64 17.70 27.15
N ARG A 187 -8.00 18.69 26.52
CA ARG A 187 -7.98 20.08 27.01
C ARG A 187 -9.27 20.85 26.72
N LEU A 188 -9.83 20.71 25.52
CA LEU A 188 -10.95 21.53 25.06
C LEU A 188 -12.32 20.88 25.31
N ASN A 189 -12.36 19.57 25.56
CA ASN A 189 -13.57 18.77 25.67
C ASN A 189 -14.56 19.04 24.53
N ASN A 190 -14.04 19.19 23.31
CA ASN A 190 -14.83 19.44 22.11
C ASN A 190 -15.45 18.13 21.59
N THR A 191 -16.63 18.24 20.98
CA THR A 191 -17.29 17.11 20.33
C THR A 191 -16.64 16.88 18.96
N VAL A 192 -16.23 15.66 18.66
CA VAL A 192 -15.47 15.33 17.43
C VAL A 192 -16.15 14.19 16.69
N ILE A 193 -16.33 14.36 15.38
CA ILE A 193 -16.73 13.29 14.47
C ILE A 193 -15.64 13.12 13.42
N MET A 194 -15.03 11.95 13.39
CA MET A 194 -13.93 11.63 12.49
C MET A 194 -14.32 10.51 11.53
N ILE A 195 -13.99 10.65 10.25
CA ILE A 195 -13.98 9.53 9.31
C ILE A 195 -12.57 8.98 9.27
N THR A 196 -12.44 7.67 9.44
CA THR A 196 -11.17 6.98 9.22
C THR A 196 -11.41 5.61 8.58
N HIS A 197 -10.41 5.12 7.86
CA HIS A 197 -10.33 3.74 7.39
C HIS A 197 -9.35 2.90 8.23
N ASP A 198 -8.66 3.52 9.20
CA ASP A 198 -7.69 2.88 10.08
C ASP A 198 -8.38 2.46 11.38
N VAL A 199 -8.27 1.17 11.71
CA VAL A 199 -8.91 0.59 12.89
C VAL A 199 -8.20 1.01 14.18
N ASP A 200 -6.87 1.15 14.13
CA ASP A 200 -6.10 1.61 15.29
C ASP A 200 -6.48 3.05 15.63
N GLU A 201 -6.67 3.91 14.63
CA GLU A 201 -7.17 5.27 14.83
C GLU A 201 -8.55 5.29 15.49
N ALA A 202 -9.48 4.48 14.98
CA ALA A 202 -10.84 4.43 15.50
C ALA A 202 -10.88 4.01 16.97
N VAL A 203 -10.13 2.96 17.34
CA VAL A 203 -10.07 2.45 18.72
C VAL A 203 -9.27 3.37 19.64
N LEU A 204 -8.19 3.96 19.15
CA LEU A 204 -7.35 4.86 19.94
C LEU A 204 -8.05 6.17 20.27
N LEU A 205 -8.77 6.78 19.34
CA LEU A 205 -9.29 8.15 19.49
C LEU A 205 -10.74 8.23 19.99
N SER A 206 -11.56 7.22 19.71
CA SER A 206 -13.03 7.35 19.85
C SER A 206 -13.56 6.80 21.17
N ASP A 207 -14.61 7.42 21.69
CA ASP A 207 -15.48 6.85 22.73
C ASP A 207 -16.49 5.88 22.11
N ARG A 208 -16.96 6.16 20.88
CA ARG A 208 -17.78 5.23 20.09
C ARG A 208 -17.32 5.13 18.65
N ILE A 209 -17.40 3.92 18.10
CA ILE A 209 -17.11 3.64 16.69
C ILE A 209 -18.42 3.26 16.01
N VAL A 210 -18.86 4.11 15.09
CA VAL A 210 -20.06 3.92 14.28
C VAL A 210 -19.67 3.23 12.98
N MET A 211 -20.11 2.00 12.81
CA MET A 211 -19.75 1.17 11.68
C MET A 211 -20.89 1.13 10.66
N MET A 212 -20.63 1.63 9.46
CA MET A 212 -21.60 1.75 8.37
C MET A 212 -21.61 0.51 7.47
N THR A 213 -22.79 0.15 6.97
CA THR A 213 -22.96 -0.94 5.99
C THR A 213 -22.40 -0.55 4.62
N ASN A 214 -22.38 -1.49 3.67
CA ASN A 214 -21.95 -1.21 2.30
C ASN A 214 -22.98 -0.34 1.59
N GLY A 215 -22.51 0.51 0.67
CA GLY A 215 -23.40 1.20 -0.27
C GLY A 215 -23.68 0.34 -1.51
N PRO A 216 -24.68 0.71 -2.33
CA PRO A 216 -25.65 1.80 -2.14
C PRO A 216 -26.66 1.52 -1.00
N SER A 217 -27.37 2.55 -0.53
CA SER A 217 -28.33 2.51 0.60
C SER A 217 -27.70 2.11 1.94
N ALA A 218 -26.54 2.67 2.25
CA ALA A 218 -25.84 2.35 3.48
C ALA A 218 -26.60 2.86 4.72
N GLN A 219 -26.53 2.07 5.80
CA GLN A 219 -27.12 2.36 7.10
C GLN A 219 -26.05 2.22 8.20
N ILE A 220 -26.40 2.54 9.44
CA ILE A 220 -25.55 2.17 10.60
C ILE A 220 -25.77 0.69 10.90
N GLY A 221 -24.73 -0.13 10.77
CA GLY A 221 -24.82 -1.55 11.03
C GLY A 221 -24.59 -1.90 12.49
N GLN A 222 -23.58 -1.29 13.12
CA GLN A 222 -23.24 -1.51 14.53
C GLN A 222 -22.58 -0.26 15.10
N ILE A 223 -22.84 0.03 16.38
CA ILE A 223 -22.12 1.04 17.16
C ILE A 223 -21.38 0.30 18.27
N LEU A 224 -20.07 0.52 18.36
CA LEU A 224 -19.21 -0.09 19.36
C LEU A 224 -18.76 0.96 20.39
N ASP A 225 -19.06 0.72 21.65
CA ASP A 225 -18.62 1.55 22.78
C ASP A 225 -17.19 1.17 23.21
N VAL A 226 -16.26 2.13 23.17
CA VAL A 226 -14.84 1.92 23.50
C VAL A 226 -14.57 2.38 24.93
N ASN A 227 -14.80 1.48 25.88
CA ASN A 227 -14.52 1.72 27.31
C ASN A 227 -13.03 1.53 27.64
N LEU A 228 -12.18 2.41 27.11
CA LEU A 228 -10.76 2.54 27.47
C LEU A 228 -10.49 3.89 28.15
N PRO A 229 -9.80 3.90 29.31
CA PRO A 229 -9.53 5.14 30.04
C PRO A 229 -8.64 6.07 29.23
N ARG A 230 -8.94 7.38 29.26
CA ARG A 230 -8.10 8.45 28.71
C ARG A 230 -7.14 8.98 29.79
N PRO A 231 -5.90 9.38 29.47
CA PRO A 231 -5.26 9.36 28.15
C PRO A 231 -4.86 7.93 27.74
N ARG A 232 -4.98 7.65 26.44
CA ARG A 232 -4.72 6.33 25.87
C ARG A 232 -3.30 6.26 25.33
N ASP A 233 -2.39 5.68 26.10
CA ASP A 233 -1.01 5.49 25.65
C ASP A 233 -0.91 4.26 24.75
N ARG A 234 -0.45 4.45 23.50
CA ARG A 234 -0.36 3.37 22.51
C ARG A 234 0.57 2.23 22.93
N LEU A 235 1.66 2.52 23.65
CA LEU A 235 2.65 1.52 24.05
C LEU A 235 2.09 0.66 25.18
N VAL A 236 1.30 1.26 26.07
CA VAL A 236 0.62 0.54 27.14
C VAL A 236 -0.55 -0.29 26.60
N LEU A 237 -1.30 0.27 25.64
CA LEU A 237 -2.47 -0.40 25.06
C LEU A 237 -2.13 -1.52 24.08
N ALA A 238 -0.92 -1.56 23.53
CA ALA A 238 -0.49 -2.62 22.60
C ALA A 238 -0.72 -4.03 23.17
N ASP A 239 -0.48 -4.19 24.48
CA ASP A 239 -0.66 -5.44 25.21
C ASP A 239 -1.99 -5.52 25.99
N ASP A 240 -2.85 -4.50 25.94
CA ASP A 240 -4.15 -4.51 26.65
C ASP A 240 -5.15 -5.42 25.91
N PRO A 241 -5.68 -6.48 26.55
CA PRO A 241 -6.64 -7.37 25.91
C PRO A 241 -7.93 -6.68 25.43
N ARG A 242 -8.36 -5.60 26.11
CA ARG A 242 -9.56 -4.84 25.73
C ARG A 242 -9.33 -4.05 24.45
N TYR A 243 -8.15 -3.46 24.29
CA TYR A 243 -7.77 -2.76 23.05
C TYR A 243 -7.80 -3.72 21.86
N ASN A 244 -7.19 -4.90 22.03
CA ASN A 244 -7.18 -5.95 21.00
C ASN A 244 -8.58 -6.50 20.71
N HIS A 245 -9.45 -6.59 21.73
CA HIS A 245 -10.86 -6.98 21.55
C HIS A 245 -11.63 -5.97 20.68
N TYR A 246 -11.55 -4.66 20.98
CA TYR A 246 -12.24 -3.64 20.19
C TYR A 246 -11.74 -3.61 18.74
N ARG A 247 -10.43 -3.75 18.52
CA ARG A 247 -9.86 -3.88 17.17
C ARG A 247 -10.45 -5.07 16.42
N ALA A 248 -10.52 -6.22 17.09
CA ALA A 248 -11.07 -7.44 16.51
C ALA A 248 -12.56 -7.28 16.13
N GLU A 249 -13.36 -6.59 16.95
CA GLU A 249 -14.78 -6.34 16.63
C GLU A 249 -14.96 -5.44 15.41
N VAL A 250 -14.21 -4.33 15.34
CA VAL A 250 -14.25 -3.42 14.19
C VAL A 250 -13.82 -4.15 12.92
N LEU A 251 -12.73 -4.91 12.97
CA LEU A 251 -12.24 -5.70 11.83
C LEU A 251 -13.25 -6.77 11.41
N ARG A 252 -13.88 -7.46 12.37
CA ARG A 252 -14.90 -8.48 12.10
C ARG A 252 -16.09 -7.86 11.37
N PHE A 253 -16.61 -6.73 11.85
CA PHE A 253 -17.73 -6.05 11.20
C PHE A 253 -17.42 -5.67 9.75
N LEU A 254 -16.24 -5.09 9.50
CA LEU A 254 -15.81 -4.74 8.15
C LEU A 254 -15.67 -5.99 7.27
N HIS A 255 -15.25 -7.12 7.82
CA HIS A 255 -15.03 -8.35 7.06
C HIS A 255 -16.31 -9.13 6.74
N GLU A 256 -17.19 -9.35 7.73
CA GLU A 256 -18.41 -10.17 7.60
C GLU A 256 -19.35 -9.67 6.48
N ARG A 257 -19.38 -8.35 6.26
CA ARG A 257 -20.20 -7.73 5.20
C ARG A 257 -19.47 -7.51 3.88
N HIS A 258 -18.16 -7.75 3.82
CA HIS A 258 -17.41 -7.82 2.56
C HIS A 258 -17.65 -9.16 1.84
N GLN A 259 -17.91 -10.25 2.59
CA GLN A 259 -18.09 -11.60 2.04
C GLN A 259 -19.52 -11.91 1.56
N ASN A 260 -20.56 -11.19 2.01
CA ASN A 260 -21.96 -11.45 1.65
C ASN A 260 -22.76 -10.15 1.39
N PRO A 261 -22.71 -9.58 0.17
CA PRO A 261 -23.52 -8.41 -0.21
C PRO A 261 -25.04 -8.68 -0.24
N GLU A 262 -25.44 -9.94 -0.48
CA GLU A 262 -26.84 -10.29 -0.80
C GLU A 262 -27.71 -10.71 0.40
N LYS A 263 -27.14 -10.97 1.59
CA LYS A 263 -27.92 -11.41 2.77
C LYS A 263 -28.42 -10.26 3.66
N ALA A 264 -28.38 -9.02 3.18
CA ALA A 264 -28.76 -7.85 3.97
C ALA A 264 -30.28 -7.58 4.04
N HIS A 265 -31.08 -8.27 3.23
CA HIS A 265 -32.54 -8.28 3.38
C HIS A 265 -32.99 -9.68 3.80
N GLU A 266 -33.49 -9.78 5.04
CA GLU A 266 -34.30 -10.85 5.64
C GLU A 266 -33.71 -11.40 6.94
N SER A 267 -34.15 -10.81 8.05
CA SER A 267 -34.09 -11.42 9.38
C SER A 267 -35.44 -12.10 9.69
N GLN A 268 -35.54 -13.41 9.45
CA GLN A 268 -36.27 -14.39 10.29
C GLN A 268 -36.03 -15.83 9.80
N PRO A 269 -35.95 -16.84 10.71
CA PRO A 269 -35.59 -18.20 10.35
C PRO A 269 -36.81 -19.03 9.93
N ALA A 270 -36.72 -19.69 8.78
CA ALA A 270 -37.63 -20.77 8.38
C ALA A 270 -36.83 -21.94 7.75
N PRO A 271 -37.33 -23.19 7.83
CA PRO A 271 -36.50 -24.38 7.83
C PRO A 271 -35.92 -24.73 6.46
N LEU A 272 -34.69 -25.24 6.48
CA LEU A 272 -33.95 -25.75 5.33
C LEU A 272 -34.71 -26.89 4.64
N THR A 273 -35.21 -26.65 3.43
CA THR A 273 -35.47 -27.70 2.44
C THR A 273 -34.30 -27.77 1.47
N VAL A 274 -33.57 -28.89 1.53
CA VAL A 274 -32.48 -29.23 0.62
C VAL A 274 -33.07 -29.70 -0.71
N THR A 275 -32.80 -28.99 -1.80
CA THR A 275 -32.87 -29.51 -3.16
C THR A 275 -31.48 -29.56 -3.77
N ALA A 276 -31.13 -30.73 -4.29
CA ALA A 276 -29.79 -31.14 -4.70
C ALA A 276 -29.23 -30.37 -5.91
N ALA A 277 -27.95 -30.03 -5.83
CA ALA A 277 -27.12 -29.58 -6.95
C ALA A 277 -26.57 -30.78 -7.76
N PRO A 278 -26.13 -30.58 -9.03
CA PRO A 278 -25.61 -31.64 -9.89
C PRO A 278 -24.26 -32.17 -9.40
N GLN A 279 -24.05 -33.46 -9.66
CA GLN A 279 -22.96 -34.29 -9.14
C GLN A 279 -21.56 -33.75 -9.46
N ALA A 280 -20.84 -33.35 -8.42
CA ALA A 280 -19.39 -33.21 -8.43
C ALA A 280 -18.72 -34.58 -8.59
N GLN A 281 -17.69 -34.65 -9.42
CA GLN A 281 -16.85 -35.83 -9.62
C GLN A 281 -16.11 -36.19 -8.32
N LYS A 282 -15.90 -37.49 -8.12
CA LYS A 282 -15.41 -38.09 -6.87
C LYS A 282 -14.00 -37.62 -6.51
N PRO A 283 -13.70 -37.35 -5.22
CA PRO A 283 -12.37 -36.94 -4.79
C PRO A 283 -11.36 -38.09 -4.86
N HIS A 284 -10.14 -37.75 -5.26
CA HIS A 284 -8.96 -38.61 -5.23
C HIS A 284 -8.68 -39.14 -3.81
N LYS A 285 -8.27 -40.42 -3.69
CA LYS A 285 -7.79 -41.00 -2.43
C LYS A 285 -6.47 -40.33 -2.03
N GLY A 286 -6.47 -39.47 -1.01
CA GLY A 286 -5.24 -39.03 -0.32
C GLY A 286 -5.36 -37.71 0.45
N ARG A 287 -5.24 -37.81 1.79
CA ARG A 287 -5.15 -36.73 2.81
C ARG A 287 -6.39 -35.81 2.96
N VAL A 288 -6.72 -35.50 4.21
CA VAL A 288 -7.85 -34.64 4.58
C VAL A 288 -7.40 -33.18 4.51
N ILE A 289 -8.12 -32.34 3.77
CA ILE A 289 -7.93 -30.88 3.77
C ILE A 289 -8.40 -30.35 5.13
N GLU A 290 -7.49 -29.77 5.91
CA GLU A 290 -7.79 -29.25 7.26
C GLU A 290 -8.71 -28.03 7.20
N LYS A 291 -8.48 -27.13 6.24
CA LYS A 291 -9.25 -25.89 6.06
C LYS A 291 -9.63 -25.70 4.59
N PRO A 292 -10.81 -26.16 4.16
CA PRO A 292 -11.20 -26.10 2.74
C PRO A 292 -11.60 -24.68 2.28
N SER A 293 -12.14 -23.85 3.16
CA SER A 293 -12.54 -22.47 2.83
C SER A 293 -11.46 -21.48 3.23
N LEU A 294 -10.96 -20.71 2.26
CA LEU A 294 -9.81 -19.82 2.45
C LEU A 294 -10.14 -18.39 1.99
N ALA A 295 -9.63 -17.40 2.72
CA ALA A 295 -9.59 -16.01 2.28
C ALA A 295 -8.16 -15.62 1.90
N LEU A 296 -7.91 -15.33 0.62
CA LEU A 296 -6.57 -15.00 0.11
C LEU A 296 -6.48 -13.56 -0.40
N GLY A 297 -5.47 -12.81 0.05
CA GLY A 297 -5.25 -11.42 -0.33
C GLY A 297 -4.44 -11.25 -1.62
N PHE A 298 -4.71 -10.18 -2.37
CA PHE A 298 -3.88 -9.74 -3.48
C PHE A 298 -3.88 -8.22 -3.66
N ILE A 299 -2.86 -7.71 -4.34
CA ILE A 299 -2.79 -6.30 -4.79
C ILE A 299 -3.08 -6.24 -6.28
N ALA A 300 -3.74 -5.17 -6.73
CA ALA A 300 -4.05 -4.94 -8.14
C ALA A 300 -2.80 -4.68 -8.98
N LEU A 301 -2.11 -5.76 -9.33
CA LEU A 301 -0.93 -5.85 -10.18
C LEU A 301 -1.08 -7.07 -11.09
N THR A 302 -0.36 -7.11 -12.21
CA THR A 302 -0.35 -8.26 -13.11
C THR A 302 0.09 -9.54 -12.40
N ASP A 303 1.01 -9.45 -11.44
CA ASP A 303 1.55 -10.59 -10.70
C ASP A 303 0.54 -11.25 -9.74
N CYS A 304 -0.68 -10.69 -9.59
CA CYS A 304 -1.78 -11.39 -8.90
C CYS A 304 -2.41 -12.50 -9.77
N ALA A 305 -2.03 -12.58 -11.06
CA ALA A 305 -2.57 -13.52 -12.03
C ALA A 305 -2.65 -14.96 -11.53
N PRO A 306 -1.63 -15.55 -10.89
CA PRO A 306 -1.73 -16.94 -10.45
C PRO A 306 -2.89 -17.19 -9.48
N LEU A 307 -3.16 -16.27 -8.55
CA LEU A 307 -4.30 -16.37 -7.62
C LEU A 307 -5.64 -16.25 -8.34
N VAL A 308 -5.75 -15.26 -9.23
CA VAL A 308 -6.98 -14.98 -9.98
C VAL A 308 -7.31 -16.13 -10.93
N ILE A 309 -6.33 -16.61 -11.69
CA ILE A 309 -6.48 -17.73 -12.61
C ILE A 309 -6.76 -19.03 -11.84
N ALA A 310 -6.09 -19.28 -10.71
CA ALA A 310 -6.38 -20.44 -9.87
C ALA A 310 -7.84 -20.49 -9.41
N LYS A 311 -8.45 -19.33 -9.13
CA LYS A 311 -9.88 -19.24 -8.79
C LYS A 311 -10.77 -19.40 -10.02
N GLU A 312 -10.53 -18.65 -11.08
CA GLU A 312 -11.43 -18.57 -12.23
C GLU A 312 -11.42 -19.81 -13.12
N LYS A 313 -10.25 -20.49 -13.21
CA LYS A 313 -10.12 -21.75 -13.95
C LYS A 313 -10.41 -22.98 -13.10
N GLY A 314 -10.73 -22.79 -11.81
CA GLY A 314 -11.11 -23.87 -10.91
C GLY A 314 -9.96 -24.74 -10.39
N PHE A 315 -8.69 -24.31 -10.53
CA PHE A 315 -7.54 -25.04 -9.99
C PHE A 315 -7.61 -25.18 -8.46
N PHE A 316 -8.09 -24.17 -7.73
CA PHE A 316 -8.35 -24.32 -6.29
C PHE A 316 -9.43 -25.38 -5.99
N ALA A 317 -10.53 -25.36 -6.73
CA ALA A 317 -11.62 -26.31 -6.53
C ALA A 317 -11.19 -27.75 -6.85
N ALA A 318 -10.31 -27.94 -7.85
CA ALA A 318 -9.73 -29.24 -8.18
C ALA A 318 -8.89 -29.83 -7.03
N GLN A 319 -8.28 -28.96 -6.21
CA GLN A 319 -7.55 -29.34 -5.00
C GLN A 319 -8.44 -29.40 -3.74
N GLY A 320 -9.76 -29.26 -3.88
CA GLY A 320 -10.72 -29.32 -2.77
C GLY A 320 -10.83 -28.04 -1.95
N LEU A 321 -10.43 -26.90 -2.53
CA LEU A 321 -10.41 -25.59 -1.86
C LEU A 321 -11.49 -24.65 -2.40
N ASP A 322 -12.21 -24.01 -1.49
CA ASP A 322 -13.11 -22.89 -1.76
C ASP A 322 -12.44 -21.57 -1.36
N VAL A 323 -11.84 -20.90 -2.35
CA VAL A 323 -11.06 -19.68 -2.14
C VAL A 323 -11.89 -18.43 -2.41
N THR A 324 -11.91 -17.50 -1.47
CA THR A 324 -12.36 -16.11 -1.69
C THR A 324 -11.15 -15.21 -1.84
N LEU A 325 -11.10 -14.43 -2.91
CA LEU A 325 -10.02 -13.46 -3.15
C LEU A 325 -10.40 -12.08 -2.60
N SER A 326 -9.50 -11.47 -1.83
CA SER A 326 -9.64 -10.13 -1.27
C SER A 326 -8.66 -9.17 -1.92
N ARG A 327 -9.17 -8.16 -2.63
CA ARG A 327 -8.35 -7.07 -3.18
C ARG A 327 -7.98 -6.10 -2.06
N GLU A 328 -6.70 -5.90 -1.83
CA GLU A 328 -6.19 -4.96 -0.82
C GLU A 328 -5.65 -3.67 -1.46
N SER A 329 -5.67 -2.58 -0.69
CA SER A 329 -5.24 -1.25 -1.15
C SER A 329 -3.74 -1.01 -0.96
N SER A 330 -3.09 -1.73 -0.05
CA SER A 330 -1.68 -1.56 0.29
C SER A 330 -1.02 -2.85 0.75
N TRP A 331 0.31 -2.92 0.62
CA TRP A 331 1.11 -4.04 1.13
C TRP A 331 1.11 -4.13 2.66
N ALA A 332 0.93 -3.01 3.36
CA ALA A 332 0.74 -3.00 4.80
C ALA A 332 -0.54 -3.75 5.21
N ASN A 333 -1.65 -3.49 4.50
CA ASN A 333 -2.92 -4.20 4.75
C ASN A 333 -2.78 -5.71 4.54
N ILE A 334 -2.05 -6.13 3.49
CA ILE A 334 -1.76 -7.55 3.25
C ILE A 334 -1.01 -8.15 4.45
N ARG A 335 0.10 -7.53 4.87
CA ARG A 335 0.90 -7.97 6.02
C ARG A 335 0.03 -8.10 7.27
N ASP A 336 -0.75 -7.07 7.58
CA ASP A 336 -1.50 -6.97 8.83
C ASP A 336 -2.68 -7.96 8.85
N LYS A 337 -3.41 -8.09 7.73
CA LYS A 337 -4.53 -9.04 7.63
C LYS A 337 -4.10 -10.50 7.64
N VAL A 338 -2.95 -10.84 7.03
CA VAL A 338 -2.41 -12.21 7.12
C VAL A 338 -1.88 -12.47 8.54
N SER A 339 -1.17 -11.52 9.13
CA SER A 339 -0.63 -11.67 10.49
C SER A 339 -1.72 -11.84 11.56
N THR A 340 -2.88 -11.22 11.36
CA THR A 340 -4.05 -11.34 12.26
C THR A 340 -4.95 -12.54 11.94
N GLY A 341 -4.70 -13.26 10.84
CA GLY A 341 -5.50 -14.39 10.40
C GLY A 341 -6.84 -14.01 9.76
N ILE A 342 -7.07 -12.73 9.44
CA ILE A 342 -8.19 -12.27 8.61
C ILE A 342 -8.07 -12.85 7.20
N LEU A 343 -6.85 -12.89 6.69
CA LEU A 343 -6.49 -13.62 5.49
C LEU A 343 -5.67 -14.85 5.88
N ASP A 344 -5.98 -15.98 5.26
CA ASP A 344 -5.24 -17.23 5.44
C ASP A 344 -3.85 -17.16 4.80
N GLY A 345 -3.75 -16.41 3.71
CA GLY A 345 -2.53 -16.16 2.96
C GLY A 345 -2.73 -15.05 1.94
N ALA A 346 -1.68 -14.69 1.24
CA ALA A 346 -1.75 -13.65 0.22
C ALA A 346 -0.59 -13.71 -0.77
N GLN A 347 -0.77 -13.04 -1.91
CA GLN A 347 0.37 -12.50 -2.66
C GLN A 347 1.15 -11.55 -1.76
N MET A 348 2.47 -11.72 -1.70
CA MET A 348 3.39 -10.89 -0.91
C MET A 348 4.64 -10.53 -1.71
N LEU A 349 5.30 -9.44 -1.30
CA LEU A 349 6.63 -9.09 -1.76
C LEU A 349 7.63 -10.10 -1.18
N ALA A 350 8.56 -10.64 -1.98
CA ALA A 350 9.50 -11.67 -1.52
C ALA A 350 10.32 -11.28 -0.27
N ALA A 351 10.63 -10.00 -0.13
CA ALA A 351 11.32 -9.44 1.04
C ALA A 351 10.45 -9.41 2.32
N MET A 352 9.12 -9.35 2.21
CA MET A 352 8.22 -9.15 3.35
C MET A 352 8.22 -10.34 4.34
N PRO A 353 8.15 -11.62 3.90
CA PRO A 353 8.29 -12.73 4.83
C PRO A 353 9.64 -12.78 5.54
N LEU A 354 10.72 -12.39 4.88
CA LEU A 354 12.07 -12.33 5.47
C LEU A 354 12.13 -11.26 6.56
N ALA A 355 11.65 -10.05 6.25
CA ALA A 355 11.57 -8.95 7.20
C ALA A 355 10.74 -9.32 8.45
N SER A 356 9.65 -10.08 8.30
CA SER A 356 8.83 -10.53 9.43
C SER A 356 9.61 -11.35 10.47
N VAL A 357 10.52 -12.22 10.01
CA VAL A 357 11.35 -13.04 10.91
C VAL A 357 12.49 -12.22 11.50
N LEU A 358 13.09 -11.33 10.71
CA LEU A 358 14.17 -10.44 11.16
C LEU A 358 13.71 -9.43 12.23
N GLN A 359 12.43 -9.04 12.21
CA GLN A 359 11.82 -8.18 13.22
C GLN A 359 11.56 -8.88 14.57
N GLY A 360 11.70 -10.21 14.63
CA GLY A 360 11.56 -11.00 15.85
C GLY A 360 10.18 -10.84 16.50
N ALA A 361 10.15 -10.61 17.82
CA ALA A 361 8.92 -10.53 18.62
C ALA A 361 7.95 -9.39 18.20
N ARG A 362 8.38 -8.46 17.33
CA ARG A 362 7.55 -7.35 16.85
C ARG A 362 6.63 -7.73 15.69
N SER A 363 6.76 -8.94 15.14
CA SER A 363 6.00 -9.38 13.97
C SER A 363 5.63 -10.85 14.05
N GLN A 364 4.52 -11.23 13.42
CA GLN A 364 4.18 -12.64 13.26
C GLN A 364 5.06 -13.26 12.16
N PRO A 365 5.72 -14.40 12.42
CA PRO A 365 6.61 -14.99 11.43
C PRO A 365 5.81 -15.50 10.23
N LEU A 366 6.12 -14.96 9.06
CA LEU A 366 5.56 -15.38 7.78
C LEU A 366 6.49 -16.40 7.11
N VAL A 367 5.90 -17.25 6.27
CA VAL A 367 6.60 -18.26 5.46
C VAL A 367 6.02 -18.28 4.05
N THR A 368 6.82 -18.74 3.09
CA THR A 368 6.38 -19.00 1.71
C THR A 368 6.83 -20.39 1.27
N ALA A 369 6.00 -21.04 0.46
CA ALA A 369 6.32 -22.28 -0.23
C ALA A 369 6.35 -22.13 -1.75
N LEU A 370 6.10 -20.93 -2.30
CA LEU A 370 5.99 -20.73 -3.74
C LEU A 370 6.32 -19.28 -4.12
N SER A 371 7.15 -19.13 -5.14
CA SER A 371 7.29 -17.88 -5.88
C SER A 371 6.21 -17.81 -6.97
N LEU A 372 5.53 -16.67 -7.08
CA LEU A 372 4.41 -16.50 -8.02
C LEU A 372 4.91 -16.22 -9.43
N ASP A 373 6.02 -15.51 -9.55
CA ASP A 373 6.55 -15.01 -10.81
C ASP A 373 8.01 -14.56 -10.71
N LEU A 374 8.64 -14.39 -11.87
CA LEU A 374 9.88 -13.64 -12.05
C LEU A 374 9.61 -12.39 -12.90
N ASN A 375 10.39 -11.34 -12.64
CA ASN A 375 10.36 -10.06 -13.36
C ASN A 375 9.10 -9.21 -13.13
N GLY A 376 8.54 -8.56 -14.16
CA GLY A 376 7.26 -7.85 -14.08
C GLY A 376 7.27 -6.40 -13.59
N ASN A 377 8.41 -5.83 -13.20
CA ASN A 377 8.51 -4.42 -12.79
C ASN A 377 9.26 -3.57 -13.81
N ALA A 378 9.12 -2.25 -13.65
CA ALA A 378 9.94 -1.28 -14.36
C ALA A 378 10.20 -0.03 -13.52
N ILE A 379 11.19 0.76 -13.94
CA ILE A 379 11.47 2.10 -13.43
C ILE A 379 10.91 3.10 -14.45
N THR A 380 9.97 3.92 -14.01
CA THR A 380 9.29 4.93 -14.83
C THR A 380 9.52 6.31 -14.25
N VAL A 381 9.85 7.30 -15.09
CA VAL A 381 10.07 8.69 -14.69
C VAL A 381 9.07 9.64 -15.34
N SER A 382 8.91 10.84 -14.78
CA SER A 382 8.07 11.88 -15.37
C SER A 382 8.65 12.36 -16.69
N LYS A 383 7.79 12.88 -17.58
CA LYS A 383 8.24 13.50 -18.83
C LYS A 383 9.23 14.65 -18.60
N GLU A 384 9.03 15.43 -17.53
CA GLU A 384 9.94 16.51 -17.14
C GLU A 384 11.32 15.95 -16.80
N LEU A 385 11.40 14.96 -15.90
CA LEU A 385 12.69 14.37 -15.52
C LEU A 385 13.35 13.71 -16.73
N TYR A 386 12.60 12.98 -17.56
CA TYR A 386 13.12 12.37 -18.78
C TYR A 386 13.73 13.41 -19.73
N GLY A 387 13.04 14.54 -19.96
CA GLY A 387 13.57 15.63 -20.79
C GLY A 387 14.87 16.22 -20.23
N ARG A 388 14.97 16.33 -18.90
CA ARG A 388 16.20 16.77 -18.23
C ARG A 388 17.33 15.74 -18.35
N MET A 389 17.02 14.45 -18.28
CA MET A 389 17.97 13.37 -18.50
C MET A 389 18.50 13.39 -19.94
N LEU A 390 17.62 13.58 -20.94
CA LEU A 390 18.03 13.75 -22.34
C LEU A 390 18.96 14.94 -22.54
N ALA A 391 18.69 16.06 -21.87
CA ALA A 391 19.51 17.26 -21.95
C ALA A 391 20.93 17.10 -21.39
N THR A 392 21.22 16.02 -20.65
CA THR A 392 22.58 15.71 -20.18
C THR A 392 23.52 15.22 -21.29
N GLY A 393 22.95 14.82 -22.45
CA GLY A 393 23.70 14.24 -23.58
C GLY A 393 24.25 12.83 -23.31
N VAL A 394 23.85 12.17 -22.23
CA VAL A 394 24.19 10.76 -21.99
C VAL A 394 23.41 9.90 -23.00
N GLU A 395 24.10 8.97 -23.66
CA GLU A 395 23.47 8.01 -24.58
C GLU A 395 22.88 6.82 -23.82
N GLY A 396 21.95 6.09 -24.44
CA GLY A 396 21.41 4.84 -23.89
C GLY A 396 20.52 5.02 -22.66
N LEU A 397 19.60 5.99 -22.67
CA LEU A 397 18.60 6.18 -21.59
C LEU A 397 17.64 4.98 -21.44
N ASP A 398 17.61 4.06 -22.39
CA ASP A 398 16.88 2.80 -22.36
C ASP A 398 17.75 1.63 -21.87
N THR A 399 18.95 1.91 -21.35
CA THR A 399 19.83 0.94 -20.70
C THR A 399 19.98 1.27 -19.21
N PRO A 400 20.21 0.26 -18.33
CA PRO A 400 20.41 0.51 -16.90
C PRO A 400 21.54 1.50 -16.61
N GLY A 401 22.71 1.31 -17.22
CA GLY A 401 23.87 2.17 -17.00
C GLY A 401 23.68 3.59 -17.54
N GLY A 402 23.18 3.73 -18.77
CA GLY A 402 22.98 5.05 -19.40
C GLY A 402 21.91 5.87 -18.69
N SER A 403 20.78 5.25 -18.33
CA SER A 403 19.71 5.91 -17.57
C SER A 403 20.15 6.32 -16.16
N ALA A 404 20.87 5.46 -15.43
CA ALA A 404 21.40 5.79 -14.10
C ALA A 404 22.39 6.96 -14.18
N LEU A 405 23.32 6.93 -15.15
CA LEU A 405 24.31 8.00 -15.34
C LEU A 405 23.66 9.33 -15.71
N ALA A 406 22.63 9.30 -16.56
CA ALA A 406 21.85 10.50 -16.88
C ALA A 406 21.17 11.06 -15.63
N LEU A 407 20.55 10.21 -14.80
CA LEU A 407 19.96 10.65 -13.53
C LEU A 407 21.01 11.26 -12.59
N ARG A 408 22.20 10.66 -12.48
CA ARG A 408 23.30 11.20 -11.66
C ARG A 408 23.64 12.63 -12.06
N LYS A 409 23.84 12.88 -13.36
CA LYS A 409 24.14 14.24 -13.86
C LYS A 409 23.03 15.23 -13.57
N VAL A 410 21.77 14.79 -13.64
CA VAL A 410 20.60 15.62 -13.29
C VAL A 410 20.63 16.00 -11.80
N ILE A 411 20.92 15.05 -10.91
CA ILE A 411 21.02 15.26 -9.46
C ILE A 411 22.18 16.21 -9.12
N GLU A 412 23.36 16.00 -9.72
CA GLU A 412 24.54 16.87 -9.54
C GLU A 412 24.23 18.32 -9.96
N ALA A 413 23.56 18.50 -11.10
CA ALA A 413 23.15 19.81 -11.58
C ALA A 413 22.09 20.47 -10.65
N ASP A 414 21.16 19.70 -10.11
CA ASP A 414 20.17 20.19 -9.14
C ASP A 414 20.83 20.64 -7.85
N LEU A 415 21.77 19.85 -7.34
CA LEU A 415 22.52 20.17 -6.13
C LEU A 415 23.33 21.46 -6.31
N ALA A 416 24.03 21.61 -7.43
CA ALA A 416 24.78 22.83 -7.75
C ALA A 416 23.89 24.08 -7.86
N GLN A 417 22.62 23.90 -8.20
CA GLN A 417 21.62 24.97 -8.30
C GLN A 417 20.77 25.14 -7.03
N GLY A 418 21.04 24.36 -5.98
CA GLY A 418 20.28 24.40 -4.73
C GLY A 418 18.81 23.95 -4.87
N ARG A 419 18.48 23.12 -5.87
CA ARG A 419 17.14 22.55 -6.02
C ARG A 419 16.87 21.48 -4.97
N LYS A 420 15.59 21.23 -4.70
CA LYS A 420 15.17 20.12 -3.84
C LYS A 420 15.55 18.79 -4.48
N LYS A 421 15.78 17.77 -3.65
CA LYS A 421 16.02 16.41 -4.10
C LYS A 421 14.83 15.90 -4.91
N LEU A 422 15.13 15.04 -5.88
CA LEU A 422 14.11 14.35 -6.65
C LEU A 422 13.45 13.29 -5.76
N ALA A 423 12.12 13.21 -5.80
CA ALA A 423 11.37 12.19 -5.05
C ALA A 423 11.11 10.98 -5.94
N PHE A 424 11.43 9.77 -5.47
CA PHE A 424 11.13 8.52 -6.15
C PHE A 424 10.24 7.63 -5.29
N ALA A 425 9.22 7.01 -5.90
CA ALA A 425 8.33 6.11 -5.18
C ALA A 425 8.71 4.64 -5.30
N MET A 426 8.52 3.92 -4.20
CA MET A 426 8.44 2.47 -4.11
C MET A 426 7.07 2.08 -3.53
N VAL A 427 6.70 0.81 -3.62
CA VAL A 427 5.40 0.33 -3.11
C VAL A 427 5.41 -0.02 -1.61
N PHE A 428 6.57 -0.39 -1.07
CA PHE A 428 6.77 -0.76 0.32
C PHE A 428 8.29 -0.82 0.64
N PRO A 429 8.75 -0.53 1.87
CA PRO A 429 10.18 -0.59 2.21
C PRO A 429 10.81 -1.98 2.00
N ASP A 430 10.14 -3.04 2.48
CA ASP A 430 10.59 -4.43 2.33
C ASP A 430 10.10 -4.99 0.99
N SER A 431 10.61 -4.46 -0.13
CA SER A 431 10.18 -4.83 -1.48
C SER A 431 11.32 -4.94 -2.49
N SER A 432 11.14 -5.82 -3.47
CA SER A 432 11.95 -5.89 -4.71
C SER A 432 12.09 -4.53 -5.38
N HIS A 433 10.99 -3.79 -5.53
CA HIS A 433 10.95 -2.44 -6.11
C HIS A 433 11.94 -1.48 -5.44
N ASN A 434 12.00 -1.49 -4.11
CA ASN A 434 12.95 -0.69 -3.35
C ASN A 434 14.39 -1.09 -3.70
N TYR A 435 14.69 -2.39 -3.63
CA TYR A 435 16.04 -2.87 -3.84
C TYR A 435 16.51 -2.77 -5.28
N LEU A 436 15.63 -2.96 -6.27
CA LEU A 436 15.92 -2.70 -7.69
C LEU A 436 16.24 -1.23 -7.94
N LEU A 437 15.42 -0.31 -7.40
CA LEU A 437 15.64 1.12 -7.53
C LEU A 437 16.98 1.54 -6.89
N ARG A 438 17.27 1.02 -5.69
CA ARG A 438 18.54 1.25 -4.99
C ARG A 438 19.73 0.67 -5.75
N TYR A 439 19.60 -0.55 -6.30
CA TYR A 439 20.66 -1.20 -7.08
C TYR A 439 21.01 -0.39 -8.33
N TRP A 440 19.98 0.03 -9.08
CA TRP A 440 20.10 0.87 -10.26
C TRP A 440 20.78 2.21 -9.94
N MET A 441 20.32 2.93 -8.92
CA MET A 441 20.92 4.21 -8.50
C MET A 441 22.37 4.06 -8.02
N ALA A 442 22.63 3.07 -7.17
CA ALA A 442 23.95 2.85 -6.58
C ALA A 442 24.99 2.41 -7.61
N SER A 443 24.58 1.83 -8.75
CA SER A 443 25.49 1.40 -9.82
C SER A 443 26.35 2.53 -10.40
N VAL A 444 25.91 3.78 -10.24
CA VAL A 444 26.64 4.98 -10.66
C VAL A 444 27.01 5.89 -9.49
N GLY A 445 26.87 5.42 -8.24
CA GLY A 445 27.25 6.17 -7.04
C GLY A 445 26.21 7.15 -6.50
N ILE A 446 24.95 7.09 -6.96
CA ILE A 446 23.85 7.82 -6.31
C ILE A 446 23.49 7.08 -5.03
N HIS A 447 23.60 7.75 -3.88
CA HIS A 447 23.20 7.18 -2.59
C HIS A 447 21.69 7.37 -2.35
N PRO A 448 20.87 6.31 -2.36
CA PRO A 448 19.41 6.44 -2.38
C PRO A 448 18.79 7.11 -1.15
N ASP A 449 19.42 7.03 0.04
CA ASP A 449 18.91 7.73 1.24
C ASP A 449 19.44 9.15 1.42
N ARG A 450 20.41 9.57 0.59
CA ARG A 450 21.07 10.88 0.73
C ARG A 450 20.80 11.77 -0.46
N ASP A 451 20.84 11.24 -1.67
CA ASP A 451 20.88 12.03 -2.91
C ASP A 451 19.48 12.17 -3.54
N VAL A 452 18.51 11.37 -3.09
CA VAL A 452 17.07 11.44 -3.49
C VAL A 452 16.17 11.30 -2.26
N ASP A 453 14.88 11.57 -2.43
CA ASP A 453 13.85 11.27 -1.41
C ASP A 453 13.07 10.01 -1.83
N LEU A 454 13.21 8.90 -1.10
CA LEU A 454 12.44 7.68 -1.35
C LEU A 454 11.13 7.69 -0.54
N VAL A 455 10.00 7.54 -1.24
CA VAL A 455 8.65 7.59 -0.63
C VAL A 455 7.86 6.32 -0.93
N VAL A 456 6.89 6.00 -0.07
CA VAL A 456 5.99 4.85 -0.26
C VAL A 456 4.68 5.31 -0.88
N VAL A 457 4.30 4.73 -2.01
CA VAL A 457 3.06 5.05 -2.74
C VAL A 457 2.35 3.75 -3.14
N PRO A 458 1.03 3.61 -2.91
CA PRO A 458 0.27 2.46 -3.41
C PRO A 458 0.36 2.32 -4.93
N PRO A 459 0.50 1.10 -5.49
CA PRO A 459 0.72 0.91 -6.93
C PRO A 459 -0.26 1.64 -7.84
N ALA A 460 -1.56 1.52 -7.57
CA ALA A 460 -2.62 2.16 -8.36
C ALA A 460 -2.61 3.70 -8.32
N GLN A 461 -1.86 4.30 -7.37
CA GLN A 461 -1.75 5.75 -7.21
C GLN A 461 -0.49 6.33 -7.86
N MET A 462 0.44 5.50 -8.35
CA MET A 462 1.72 5.95 -8.92
C MET A 462 1.53 6.99 -10.04
N GLY A 463 0.62 6.72 -10.98
CA GLY A 463 0.31 7.65 -12.06
C GLY A 463 -0.25 8.99 -11.59
N ASN A 464 -1.05 9.00 -10.53
CA ASN A 464 -1.61 10.23 -9.95
C ASN A 464 -0.53 11.08 -9.28
N TYR A 465 0.40 10.45 -8.55
CA TYR A 465 1.53 11.13 -7.91
C TYR A 465 2.50 11.70 -8.95
N LEU A 466 2.76 10.94 -10.02
CA LEU A 466 3.59 11.39 -11.13
C LEU A 466 2.97 12.61 -11.83
N ARG A 467 1.66 12.54 -12.12
CA ARG A 467 0.89 13.65 -12.73
C ARG A 467 0.89 14.91 -11.86
N ALA A 468 0.79 14.75 -10.55
CA ALA A 468 0.78 15.85 -9.59
C ALA A 468 2.17 16.46 -9.33
N GLY A 469 3.25 15.89 -9.90
CA GLY A 469 4.61 16.33 -9.65
C GLY A 469 5.11 16.06 -8.22
N LEU A 470 4.43 15.18 -7.48
CA LEU A 470 4.81 14.79 -6.12
C LEU A 470 5.99 13.81 -6.12
N ILE A 471 6.16 13.09 -7.23
CA ILE A 471 7.30 12.20 -7.48
C ILE A 471 7.83 12.48 -8.88
N SER A 472 9.14 12.30 -9.05
CA SER A 472 9.85 12.43 -10.32
C SER A 472 9.99 11.08 -11.03
N GLY A 473 9.83 9.97 -10.31
CA GLY A 473 9.78 8.62 -10.86
C GLY A 473 9.39 7.58 -9.83
N TYR A 474 9.28 6.32 -10.24
CA TYR A 474 8.93 5.21 -9.36
C TYR A 474 9.41 3.87 -9.90
N CYS A 475 9.46 2.88 -9.02
CA CYS A 475 9.54 1.45 -9.38
C CYS A 475 8.28 0.72 -8.90
N VAL A 476 7.58 0.06 -9.82
CA VAL A 476 6.31 -0.65 -9.55
C VAL A 476 6.16 -1.84 -10.51
N GLY A 477 5.42 -2.87 -10.11
CA GLY A 477 4.94 -3.92 -11.01
C GLY A 477 3.89 -3.42 -12.00
N GLU A 478 3.71 -4.14 -13.10
CA GLU A 478 2.63 -3.85 -14.06
C GLU A 478 1.22 -4.03 -13.46
N PRO A 479 0.16 -3.39 -14.01
CA PRO A 479 0.10 -2.67 -15.29
C PRO A 479 0.47 -1.18 -15.22
N TRP A 480 0.97 -0.69 -14.09
CA TRP A 480 1.05 0.76 -13.83
C TRP A 480 2.16 1.48 -14.59
N ASN A 481 3.16 0.77 -15.12
CA ASN A 481 4.17 1.37 -15.99
C ASN A 481 3.61 1.55 -17.40
N THR A 482 3.05 0.47 -17.98
CA THR A 482 2.41 0.52 -19.29
C THR A 482 1.24 1.50 -19.29
N TYR A 483 0.46 1.57 -18.21
CA TYR A 483 -0.60 2.57 -18.04
C TYR A 483 -0.06 3.99 -18.12
N ALA A 484 0.98 4.32 -17.34
CA ALA A 484 1.56 5.66 -17.34
C ALA A 484 2.15 6.07 -18.69
N VAL A 485 2.71 5.13 -19.44
CA VAL A 485 3.16 5.38 -20.81
C VAL A 485 1.98 5.61 -21.75
N SER A 486 0.95 4.76 -21.70
CA SER A 486 -0.24 4.86 -22.56
C SER A 486 -1.01 6.17 -22.35
N GLU A 487 -1.07 6.66 -21.12
CA GLU A 487 -1.70 7.93 -20.74
C GLU A 487 -0.76 9.13 -20.94
N GLY A 488 0.46 8.91 -21.42
CA GLY A 488 1.46 9.95 -21.61
C GLY A 488 1.85 10.69 -20.33
N LEU A 489 1.82 10.01 -19.18
CA LEU A 489 2.21 10.56 -17.87
C LEU A 489 3.72 10.44 -17.61
N GLY A 490 4.33 9.36 -18.12
CA GLY A 490 5.72 9.04 -17.84
C GLY A 490 6.42 8.31 -18.98
N HIS A 491 7.70 8.03 -18.76
CA HIS A 491 8.58 7.29 -19.65
C HIS A 491 9.23 6.16 -18.87
N THR A 492 9.09 4.92 -19.34
CA THR A 492 9.77 3.76 -18.75
C THR A 492 11.23 3.79 -19.18
N LEU A 493 12.15 3.78 -18.23
CA LEU A 493 13.59 3.78 -18.51
C LEU A 493 14.10 2.37 -18.74
N VAL A 494 13.85 1.49 -17.76
CA VAL A 494 14.36 0.12 -17.71
C VAL A 494 13.38 -0.79 -17.00
N THR A 495 13.38 -2.06 -17.35
CA THR A 495 12.62 -3.10 -16.68
C THR A 495 13.45 -3.76 -15.58
N SER A 496 12.81 -4.48 -14.66
CA SER A 496 13.53 -5.30 -13.69
C SER A 496 14.40 -6.36 -14.37
N TYR A 497 13.98 -6.88 -15.53
CA TYR A 497 14.76 -7.83 -16.32
C TYR A 497 16.10 -7.22 -16.76
N ASP A 498 16.13 -5.93 -17.10
CA ASP A 498 17.36 -5.25 -17.49
C ASP A 498 18.33 -5.07 -16.31
N ILE A 499 17.82 -5.00 -15.07
CA ILE A 499 18.62 -4.85 -13.84
C ILE A 499 19.13 -6.21 -13.35
N TRP A 500 18.27 -7.22 -13.34
CA TRP A 500 18.59 -8.60 -13.00
C TRP A 500 17.69 -9.53 -13.82
N ASN A 501 18.28 -10.29 -14.73
CA ASN A 501 17.53 -11.21 -15.56
C ASN A 501 16.85 -12.29 -14.70
N ASN A 502 15.56 -12.53 -14.92
CA ASN A 502 14.80 -13.57 -14.24
C ASN A 502 14.87 -13.50 -12.71
N HIS A 503 14.82 -12.27 -12.19
CA HIS A 503 14.88 -12.03 -10.75
C HIS A 503 13.58 -12.46 -10.04
N PRO A 504 13.67 -12.95 -8.79
CA PRO A 504 12.51 -13.34 -7.98
C PRO A 504 11.64 -12.14 -7.60
N GLU A 505 10.32 -12.28 -7.73
CA GLU A 505 9.43 -11.15 -7.50
C GLU A 505 8.39 -11.38 -6.38
N LYS A 506 7.17 -11.83 -6.69
CA LYS A 506 6.15 -12.04 -5.67
C LYS A 506 6.19 -13.48 -5.17
N VAL A 507 5.75 -13.67 -3.93
CA VAL A 507 5.61 -14.99 -3.30
C VAL A 507 4.20 -15.17 -2.77
N PHE A 508 3.77 -16.42 -2.59
CA PHE A 508 2.58 -16.72 -1.81
C PHE A 508 2.95 -16.91 -0.34
N GLY A 509 2.55 -15.96 0.50
CA GLY A 509 2.90 -15.93 1.91
C GLY A 509 1.73 -16.30 2.83
N VAL A 510 2.03 -17.02 3.90
CA VAL A 510 1.12 -17.39 5.00
C VAL A 510 1.84 -17.19 6.33
N THR A 511 1.12 -17.18 7.46
CA THR A 511 1.79 -17.23 8.77
C THR A 511 2.38 -18.63 9.02
N ARG A 512 3.49 -18.72 9.76
CA ARG A 512 4.08 -20.01 10.16
C ARG A 512 3.06 -20.86 10.93
N ALA A 513 2.36 -20.24 11.88
CA ALA A 513 1.34 -20.92 12.67
C ALA A 513 0.24 -21.52 11.81
N TRP A 514 -0.21 -20.80 10.77
CA TRP A 514 -1.20 -21.32 9.82
C TRP A 514 -0.64 -22.46 8.98
N ALA A 515 0.59 -22.35 8.47
CA ALA A 515 1.23 -23.39 7.67
C ALA A 515 1.42 -24.69 8.46
N ASP A 516 1.83 -24.60 9.72
CA ASP A 516 2.06 -25.75 10.59
C ASP A 516 0.74 -26.39 11.03
N ALA A 517 -0.33 -25.61 11.18
CA ALA A 517 -1.67 -26.10 11.52
C ALA A 517 -2.43 -26.71 10.32
N ASN A 518 -2.14 -26.27 9.09
CA ASN A 518 -2.86 -26.67 7.87
C ASN A 518 -1.93 -27.20 6.76
N PRO A 519 -1.08 -28.21 7.04
CA PRO A 519 -0.05 -28.64 6.09
C PRO A 519 -0.63 -29.18 4.77
N ASN A 520 -1.72 -29.95 4.78
CA ASN A 520 -2.29 -30.49 3.53
C ASN A 520 -3.02 -29.42 2.73
N THR A 521 -3.71 -28.52 3.42
CA THR A 521 -4.33 -27.33 2.82
C THR A 521 -3.28 -26.45 2.16
N HIS A 522 -2.14 -26.21 2.83
CA HIS A 522 -1.05 -25.43 2.26
C HIS A 522 -0.48 -26.08 0.99
N THR A 523 -0.21 -27.39 1.02
CA THR A 523 0.23 -28.14 -0.17
C THR A 523 -0.82 -28.07 -1.29
N ALA A 524 -2.12 -28.15 -0.98
CA ALA A 524 -3.20 -28.03 -1.95
C ALA A 524 -3.24 -26.64 -2.61
N VAL A 525 -3.03 -25.57 -1.84
CA VAL A 525 -2.89 -24.20 -2.38
C VAL A 525 -1.69 -24.11 -3.32
N VAL A 526 -0.54 -24.64 -2.92
CA VAL A 526 0.68 -24.63 -3.74
C VAL A 526 0.47 -25.40 -5.05
N LYS A 527 -0.21 -26.55 -5.03
CA LYS A 527 -0.56 -27.29 -6.25
C LYS A 527 -1.40 -26.46 -7.22
N ALA A 528 -2.49 -25.88 -6.71
CA ALA A 528 -3.39 -25.05 -7.52
C ALA A 528 -2.66 -23.86 -8.14
N LEU A 529 -1.71 -23.25 -7.41
CA LEU A 529 -0.90 -22.15 -7.91
C LEU A 529 0.13 -22.60 -8.95
N ILE A 530 0.78 -23.77 -8.79
CA ILE A 530 1.67 -24.33 -9.83
C ILE A 530 0.90 -24.54 -11.14
N GLU A 531 -0.30 -25.16 -11.08
CA GLU A 531 -1.14 -25.38 -12.26
C GLU A 531 -1.57 -24.05 -12.92
N ALA A 532 -1.94 -23.05 -12.11
CA ALA A 532 -2.29 -21.72 -12.62
C ALA A 532 -1.09 -21.02 -13.28
N CYS A 533 0.09 -21.13 -12.69
CA CYS A 533 1.34 -20.61 -13.25
C CYS A 533 1.70 -21.30 -14.57
N GLN A 534 1.58 -22.63 -14.66
CA GLN A 534 1.77 -23.39 -15.90
C GLN A 534 0.84 -22.90 -17.01
N TRP A 535 -0.45 -22.78 -16.68
CA TRP A 535 -1.45 -22.30 -17.61
C TRP A 535 -1.13 -20.87 -18.09
N LEU A 536 -0.74 -19.98 -17.16
CA LEU A 536 -0.35 -18.62 -17.48
C LEU A 536 0.90 -18.56 -18.37
N ASP A 537 1.86 -19.45 -18.20
CA ASP A 537 3.13 -19.36 -18.93
C ASP A 537 2.99 -19.68 -20.43
N GLU A 538 1.89 -20.32 -20.83
CA GLU A 538 1.53 -20.52 -22.22
C GLU A 538 1.00 -19.22 -22.86
N GLN A 539 1.70 -18.73 -23.89
CA GLN A 539 1.41 -17.45 -24.55
C GLN A 539 -0.05 -17.32 -25.07
N GLN A 540 -0.63 -18.43 -25.54
CA GLN A 540 -2.01 -18.48 -26.04
C GLN A 540 -3.06 -18.15 -24.97
N HIS A 541 -2.74 -18.31 -23.69
CA HIS A 541 -3.64 -18.05 -22.57
C HIS A 541 -3.54 -16.61 -22.04
N ARG A 542 -2.50 -15.84 -22.44
CA ARG A 542 -2.22 -14.50 -21.91
C ARG A 542 -3.32 -13.48 -22.25
N VAL A 543 -3.97 -13.62 -23.41
CA VAL A 543 -5.10 -12.76 -23.81
C VAL A 543 -6.31 -13.00 -22.91
N GLU A 544 -6.70 -14.26 -22.71
CA GLU A 544 -7.79 -14.63 -21.80
C GLU A 544 -7.47 -14.17 -20.36
N ALA A 545 -6.22 -14.32 -19.91
CA ALA A 545 -5.78 -13.85 -18.60
C ALA A 545 -5.95 -12.33 -18.45
N ALA A 546 -5.60 -11.55 -19.48
CA ALA A 546 -5.76 -10.09 -19.47
C ALA A 546 -7.23 -9.68 -19.36
N GLU A 547 -8.12 -10.34 -20.11
CA GLU A 547 -9.57 -10.11 -20.03
C GLU A 547 -10.10 -10.40 -18.62
N ILE A 548 -9.70 -11.51 -18.01
CA ILE A 548 -10.09 -11.87 -16.65
C ILE A 548 -9.60 -10.80 -15.66
N LEU A 549 -8.31 -10.44 -15.70
CA LEU A 549 -7.70 -9.50 -14.77
C LEU A 549 -8.26 -8.07 -14.88
N SER A 550 -8.70 -7.67 -16.07
CA SER A 550 -9.27 -6.35 -16.32
C SER A 550 -10.58 -6.08 -15.58
N ARG A 551 -11.29 -7.14 -15.15
CA ARG A 551 -12.60 -7.02 -14.48
C ARG A 551 -12.49 -6.20 -13.20
N GLY A 552 -13.53 -5.43 -12.88
CA GLY A 552 -13.54 -4.48 -11.76
C GLY A 552 -13.17 -5.07 -10.38
N ARG A 553 -13.50 -6.34 -10.16
CA ARG A 553 -13.18 -7.07 -8.92
C ARG A 553 -11.70 -7.48 -8.78
N TYR A 554 -10.89 -7.35 -9.83
CA TYR A 554 -9.47 -7.70 -9.82
C TYR A 554 -8.57 -6.47 -10.00
N VAL A 555 -7.89 -6.33 -11.15
CA VAL A 555 -6.95 -5.22 -11.36
C VAL A 555 -7.71 -3.93 -11.69
N ASN A 556 -8.79 -4.03 -12.48
CA ASN A 556 -9.57 -2.89 -12.96
C ASN A 556 -8.71 -1.88 -13.75
N ALA A 557 -7.95 -2.39 -14.72
CA ALA A 557 -7.20 -1.59 -15.68
C ALA A 557 -7.61 -2.01 -17.12
N PRO A 558 -7.40 -1.14 -18.12
CA PRO A 558 -7.73 -1.46 -19.51
C PRO A 558 -7.12 -2.79 -19.96
N VAL A 559 -7.90 -3.60 -20.68
CA VAL A 559 -7.47 -4.94 -21.15
C VAL A 559 -6.18 -4.84 -21.96
N ASP A 560 -6.07 -3.87 -22.87
CA ASP A 560 -4.92 -3.71 -23.74
C ASP A 560 -3.63 -3.37 -22.97
N VAL A 561 -3.74 -2.64 -21.86
CA VAL A 561 -2.62 -2.33 -20.96
C VAL A 561 -2.14 -3.59 -20.25
N ILE A 562 -3.07 -4.40 -19.73
CA ILE A 562 -2.72 -5.66 -19.06
C ILE A 562 -2.15 -6.67 -20.07
N GLU A 563 -2.75 -6.78 -21.26
CA GLU A 563 -2.31 -7.69 -22.32
C GLU A 563 -0.88 -7.38 -22.78
N LYS A 564 -0.54 -6.10 -22.99
CA LYS A 564 0.81 -5.65 -23.34
C LYS A 564 1.86 -6.13 -22.32
N SER A 565 1.55 -5.98 -21.03
CA SER A 565 2.38 -6.51 -19.95
C SER A 565 2.50 -8.03 -20.03
N LEU A 566 1.37 -8.74 -20.05
CA LEU A 566 1.34 -10.20 -20.01
C LEU A 566 1.99 -10.88 -21.21
N ALA A 567 1.87 -10.29 -22.40
CA ALA A 567 2.44 -10.80 -23.64
C ALA A 567 3.93 -10.41 -23.84
N GLY A 568 4.49 -9.60 -22.94
CA GLY A 568 5.86 -9.10 -23.06
C GLY A 568 6.01 -8.12 -24.23
N HIS A 569 5.01 -7.28 -24.46
CA HIS A 569 4.99 -6.26 -25.51
C HIS A 569 5.00 -4.88 -24.86
N LEU A 570 6.19 -4.42 -24.46
CA LEU A 570 6.34 -3.18 -23.71
C LEU A 570 6.58 -1.98 -24.61
N GLN A 571 6.02 -0.86 -24.19
CA GLN A 571 6.27 0.42 -24.80
C GLN A 571 6.93 1.34 -23.77
N TYR A 572 8.11 1.86 -24.09
CA TYR A 572 8.90 2.67 -23.14
C TYR A 572 8.47 4.15 -23.18
N ALA A 573 7.90 4.60 -24.30
CA ALA A 573 7.31 5.93 -24.51
C ALA A 573 6.12 5.84 -25.47
N SER A 574 5.12 6.72 -25.33
CA SER A 574 3.94 6.77 -26.22
C SER A 574 4.28 6.87 -27.71
N GLU A 575 5.40 7.51 -28.02
CA GLU A 575 5.93 7.76 -29.36
C GLU A 575 6.94 6.69 -29.85
N GLN A 576 7.36 5.77 -28.99
CA GLN A 576 8.28 4.70 -29.36
C GLN A 576 7.55 3.44 -29.82
N ALA A 577 8.22 2.65 -30.67
CA ALA A 577 7.71 1.35 -31.07
C ALA A 577 7.65 0.37 -29.88
N VAL A 578 6.65 -0.51 -29.92
CA VAL A 578 6.53 -1.62 -28.96
C VAL A 578 7.73 -2.56 -29.13
N ARG A 579 8.38 -2.90 -28.00
CA ARG A 579 9.49 -3.85 -27.92
C ARG A 579 8.98 -5.17 -27.37
N LYS A 580 9.44 -6.27 -27.98
CA LYS A 580 9.16 -7.61 -27.46
C LYS A 580 10.21 -7.97 -26.41
N VAL A 581 9.75 -8.17 -25.18
CA VAL A 581 10.53 -8.60 -24.02
C VAL A 581 9.94 -9.93 -23.56
N ALA A 582 10.40 -11.03 -24.17
CA ALA A 582 9.76 -12.35 -24.04
C ALA A 582 9.69 -12.85 -22.59
N ASP A 583 10.66 -12.46 -21.76
CA ASP A 583 10.78 -12.89 -20.37
C ASP A 583 10.36 -11.77 -19.39
N PHE A 584 9.54 -10.82 -19.87
CA PHE A 584 9.08 -9.72 -19.02
C PHE A 584 8.23 -10.18 -17.83
N ASN A 585 7.34 -11.16 -18.01
CA ASN A 585 6.64 -11.86 -16.93
C ASN A 585 6.81 -13.38 -17.14
N VAL A 586 7.53 -14.03 -16.24
CA VAL A 586 7.71 -15.49 -16.27
C VAL A 586 6.95 -16.10 -15.10
N PHE A 587 5.93 -16.91 -15.38
CA PHE A 587 5.11 -17.50 -14.32
C PHE A 587 5.52 -18.91 -13.95
N HIS A 588 6.10 -19.72 -14.86
CA HIS A 588 6.41 -21.12 -14.54
C HIS A 588 7.78 -21.63 -14.99
N ARG A 589 8.15 -21.42 -16.26
CA ARG A 589 9.43 -21.89 -16.81
C ARG A 589 10.62 -21.37 -16.01
N TYR A 590 11.78 -22.00 -16.21
CA TYR A 590 13.02 -21.70 -15.49
C TYR A 590 12.94 -21.94 -13.98
N LEU A 591 12.03 -22.82 -13.54
CA LEU A 591 11.72 -23.06 -12.13
C LEU A 591 11.31 -21.77 -11.40
N ALA A 592 10.57 -20.89 -12.09
CA ALA A 592 10.10 -19.61 -11.55
C ALA A 592 9.36 -19.75 -10.23
N ASN A 593 8.64 -20.87 -10.04
CA ASN A 593 7.84 -21.09 -8.83
C ASN A 593 8.62 -21.67 -7.65
N PHE A 594 9.82 -22.21 -7.88
CA PHE A 594 10.60 -22.82 -6.81
C PHE A 594 11.13 -21.73 -5.85
N PRO A 595 10.87 -21.82 -4.54
CA PRO A 595 11.33 -20.81 -3.58
C PRO A 595 12.81 -21.01 -3.25
N TRP A 596 13.71 -20.56 -4.12
CA TRP A 596 15.16 -20.66 -3.92
C TRP A 596 15.61 -19.92 -2.65
N ARG A 597 16.37 -20.58 -1.78
CA ARG A 597 16.97 -19.95 -0.60
C ARG A 597 18.09 -18.97 -0.96
N SER A 598 18.71 -19.11 -2.12
CA SER A 598 19.62 -18.10 -2.67
C SER A 598 18.90 -16.77 -2.94
N HIS A 599 17.66 -16.80 -3.43
CA HIS A 599 16.84 -15.58 -3.60
C HIS A 599 16.56 -14.90 -2.26
N ALA A 600 16.20 -15.67 -1.24
CA ALA A 600 16.03 -15.15 0.12
C ALA A 600 17.32 -14.49 0.66
N ALA A 601 18.46 -15.17 0.48
CA ALA A 601 19.77 -14.65 0.88
C ALA A 601 20.11 -13.35 0.15
N TRP A 602 19.78 -13.22 -1.14
CA TRP A 602 20.00 -11.99 -1.89
C TRP A 602 19.18 -10.81 -1.33
N PHE A 603 17.89 -11.01 -1.07
CA PHE A 603 17.05 -9.95 -0.47
C PHE A 603 17.58 -9.52 0.90
N MET A 604 17.96 -10.47 1.74
CA MET A 604 18.56 -10.16 3.04
C MET A 604 19.91 -9.44 2.91
N SER A 605 20.72 -9.78 1.90
CA SER A 605 21.98 -9.06 1.64
C SER A 605 21.73 -7.58 1.34
N GLN A 606 20.68 -7.28 0.55
CA GLN A 606 20.28 -5.91 0.27
C GLN A 606 19.68 -5.22 1.50
N MET A 607 18.93 -5.94 2.35
CA MET A 607 18.47 -5.41 3.63
C MET A 607 19.63 -5.00 4.53
N VAL A 608 20.67 -5.84 4.64
CA VAL A 608 21.86 -5.55 5.45
C VAL A 608 22.66 -4.39 4.84
N ARG A 609 22.91 -4.43 3.53
CA ARG A 609 23.65 -3.39 2.79
C ARG A 609 23.07 -1.99 3.03
N TRP A 610 21.75 -1.86 3.10
CA TRP A 610 21.07 -0.59 3.29
C TRP A 610 20.65 -0.33 4.75
N GLY A 611 21.15 -1.11 5.72
CA GLY A 611 20.88 -0.90 7.14
C GLY A 611 19.43 -1.19 7.57
N HIS A 612 18.65 -1.89 6.75
CA HIS A 612 17.28 -2.30 7.06
C HIS A 612 17.23 -3.60 7.88
N ALA A 613 18.35 -4.34 7.96
CA ALA A 613 18.54 -5.50 8.80
C ALA A 613 19.90 -5.43 9.52
N PRO A 614 20.05 -6.07 10.68
CA PRO A 614 21.33 -6.08 11.39
C PRO A 614 22.41 -6.81 10.58
N SER A 615 23.67 -6.39 10.68
CA SER A 615 24.79 -7.08 10.01
C SER A 615 25.05 -8.49 10.55
N SER A 616 24.53 -8.82 11.72
CA SER A 616 24.66 -10.13 12.37
C SER A 616 23.63 -11.17 11.91
N VAL A 617 22.92 -10.95 10.79
CA VAL A 617 21.93 -11.89 10.27
C VAL A 617 22.58 -13.22 9.87
N ASP A 618 22.01 -14.31 10.38
CA ASP A 618 22.29 -15.66 9.90
C ASP A 618 21.41 -15.95 8.66
N PHE A 619 21.97 -15.69 7.48
CA PHE A 619 21.26 -15.78 6.20
C PHE A 619 20.67 -17.17 5.94
N ASP A 620 21.44 -18.24 6.15
CA ASP A 620 20.96 -19.61 5.90
C ASP A 620 19.83 -19.98 6.88
N LYS A 621 19.98 -19.66 8.17
CA LYS A 621 18.94 -19.94 9.17
C LYS A 621 17.63 -19.23 8.86
N VAL A 622 17.67 -17.95 8.51
CA VAL A 622 16.46 -17.19 8.19
C VAL A 622 15.85 -17.67 6.87
N ALA A 623 16.66 -17.92 5.84
CA ALA A 623 16.18 -18.45 4.57
C ALA A 623 15.48 -19.81 4.74
N ARG A 624 16.06 -20.74 5.52
CA ARG A 624 15.43 -22.03 5.86
C ARG A 624 14.13 -21.88 6.64
N ALA A 625 14.08 -20.92 7.56
CA ALA A 625 12.89 -20.69 8.34
C ALA A 625 11.73 -20.21 7.46
N VAL A 626 12.00 -19.32 6.49
CA VAL A 626 10.96 -18.64 5.70
C VAL A 626 10.59 -19.39 4.43
N TYR A 627 11.58 -19.88 3.67
CA TYR A 627 11.37 -20.51 2.35
C TYR A 627 11.26 -22.04 2.51
N ARG A 628 10.02 -22.52 2.49
CA ARG A 628 9.59 -23.91 2.74
C ARG A 628 9.69 -24.75 1.46
N THR A 629 10.92 -24.98 0.98
CA THR A 629 11.20 -25.73 -0.27
C THR A 629 10.60 -27.14 -0.26
N GLU A 630 10.51 -27.79 0.89
CA GLU A 630 9.91 -29.10 1.04
C GLU A 630 8.41 -29.15 0.69
N VAL A 631 7.65 -28.09 1.03
CA VAL A 631 6.22 -28.01 0.71
C VAL A 631 6.03 -27.86 -0.80
N TYR A 632 6.89 -27.08 -1.46
CA TYR A 632 6.93 -26.99 -2.92
C TYR A 632 7.22 -28.34 -3.56
N ARG A 633 8.27 -29.03 -3.09
CA ARG A 633 8.67 -30.35 -3.63
C ARG A 633 7.53 -31.36 -3.54
N ASP A 634 6.84 -31.41 -2.40
CA ASP A 634 5.70 -32.31 -2.22
C ASP A 634 4.55 -31.99 -3.18
N ALA A 635 4.25 -30.71 -3.39
CA ALA A 635 3.24 -30.27 -4.35
C ALA A 635 3.65 -30.60 -5.81
N ALA A 636 4.86 -30.22 -6.21
CA ALA A 636 5.38 -30.41 -7.56
C ALA A 636 5.48 -31.90 -7.95
N ARG A 637 6.02 -32.75 -7.06
CA ARG A 637 6.08 -34.21 -7.30
C ARG A 637 4.70 -34.82 -7.47
N ALA A 638 3.73 -34.37 -6.69
CA ALA A 638 2.35 -34.86 -6.81
C ALA A 638 1.66 -34.42 -8.11
N LEU A 639 2.13 -33.35 -8.76
CA LEU A 639 1.68 -32.90 -10.08
C LEU A 639 2.54 -33.46 -11.23
N GLY A 640 3.61 -34.21 -10.93
CA GLY A 640 4.55 -34.67 -11.95
C GLY A 640 5.42 -33.56 -12.56
N VAL A 641 5.56 -32.43 -11.86
CA VAL A 641 6.42 -31.31 -12.28
C VAL A 641 7.87 -31.59 -11.85
N PRO A 642 8.86 -31.43 -12.75
CA PRO A 642 10.27 -31.58 -12.40
C PRO A 642 10.67 -30.69 -11.22
N VAL A 643 11.42 -31.23 -10.27
CA VAL A 643 11.83 -30.48 -9.07
C VAL A 643 13.24 -30.81 -8.65
N THR A 644 14.00 -29.78 -8.30
CA THR A 644 15.38 -29.92 -7.82
C THR A 644 15.46 -30.29 -6.34
N GLU A 645 16.50 -31.05 -5.98
CA GLU A 645 16.89 -31.27 -4.57
C GLU A 645 17.82 -30.17 -4.05
N LEU A 646 18.33 -29.30 -4.93
CA LEU A 646 19.10 -28.12 -4.53
C LEU A 646 18.15 -27.09 -3.88
N ASP A 647 18.64 -26.41 -2.85
CA ASP A 647 17.92 -25.30 -2.21
C ASP A 647 18.43 -23.92 -2.66
N SER A 648 19.60 -23.87 -3.30
CA SER A 648 20.28 -22.63 -3.71
C SER A 648 20.98 -22.81 -5.06
N LYS A 649 21.17 -21.71 -5.78
CA LYS A 649 21.99 -21.61 -6.98
C LYS A 649 22.80 -20.29 -6.96
N THR A 650 23.91 -20.26 -7.68
CA THR A 650 24.66 -19.01 -7.95
C THR A 650 23.91 -18.20 -8.99
N GLU A 651 23.79 -16.89 -8.77
CA GLU A 651 23.16 -15.94 -9.70
C GLU A 651 24.22 -15.05 -10.35
N GLY A 652 23.92 -14.49 -11.53
CA GLY A 652 24.79 -13.56 -12.25
C GLY A 652 25.76 -14.23 -13.24
N GLY A 653 25.85 -15.56 -13.23
CA GLY A 653 26.84 -16.32 -14.00
C GLY A 653 26.43 -16.65 -15.43
N HIS A 654 25.15 -16.48 -15.79
CA HIS A 654 24.60 -16.97 -17.04
C HIS A 654 23.97 -15.83 -17.86
N ALA A 655 24.69 -15.38 -18.89
CA ALA A 655 24.20 -14.35 -19.82
C ALA A 655 23.17 -14.87 -20.84
N SER A 656 23.03 -16.19 -20.97
CA SER A 656 22.07 -16.86 -21.85
C SER A 656 21.40 -18.03 -21.11
N SER A 657 20.37 -18.62 -21.71
CA SER A 657 19.75 -19.83 -21.19
C SER A 657 20.77 -20.95 -20.94
N TRP A 658 20.54 -21.72 -19.89
CA TRP A 658 21.43 -22.80 -19.43
C TRP A 658 20.60 -23.99 -18.95
N GLU A 659 21.24 -25.14 -18.70
CA GLU A 659 20.55 -26.35 -18.26
C GLU A 659 20.92 -26.70 -16.81
N LEU A 660 19.90 -26.92 -15.98
CA LEU A 660 20.05 -27.47 -14.64
C LEU A 660 19.71 -28.95 -14.64
N ALA A 661 20.67 -29.79 -14.27
CA ALA A 661 20.44 -31.22 -14.11
C ALA A 661 19.60 -31.50 -12.86
N ILE A 662 18.50 -32.23 -13.04
CA ILE A 662 17.57 -32.67 -11.99
C ILE A 662 17.38 -34.18 -12.14
N GLY A 663 18.14 -34.95 -11.36
CA GLY A 663 18.13 -36.41 -11.45
C GLY A 663 18.63 -36.88 -12.82
N THR A 664 17.74 -37.46 -13.63
CA THR A 664 18.01 -37.93 -15.00
C THR A 664 17.51 -36.98 -16.08
N GLU A 665 16.86 -35.87 -15.70
CA GLU A 665 16.30 -34.88 -16.61
C GLU A 665 17.10 -33.58 -16.53
N ASN A 666 17.05 -32.77 -17.59
CA ASN A 666 17.57 -31.40 -17.59
C ASN A 666 16.41 -30.43 -17.70
N VAL A 667 16.39 -29.41 -16.84
CA VAL A 667 15.43 -28.31 -16.93
C VAL A 667 16.15 -27.09 -17.49
N VAL A 668 15.54 -26.48 -18.51
CA VAL A 668 16.03 -25.22 -19.08
C VAL A 668 15.80 -24.10 -18.08
N MET A 669 16.86 -23.35 -17.81
CA MET A 669 16.90 -22.15 -16.98
C MET A 669 17.13 -20.91 -17.85
N GLY A 670 16.61 -19.78 -17.40
CA GLY A 670 16.78 -18.49 -18.07
C GLY A 670 18.12 -17.82 -17.70
N PRO A 671 18.51 -16.76 -18.43
CA PRO A 671 19.63 -15.89 -18.03
C PRO A 671 19.41 -15.34 -16.62
N ASP A 672 20.48 -15.12 -15.87
CA ASP A 672 20.45 -14.62 -14.48
C ASP A 672 21.43 -13.47 -14.20
N GLY A 673 21.93 -12.83 -15.26
CA GLY A 673 22.88 -11.73 -15.18
C GLY A 673 22.36 -10.51 -14.44
N PHE A 674 23.20 -9.89 -13.62
CA PHE A 674 23.00 -8.55 -13.06
C PHE A 674 23.51 -7.48 -14.03
N MET A 675 22.93 -6.28 -13.99
CA MET A 675 23.32 -5.14 -14.83
C MET A 675 24.78 -4.71 -14.69
N ASP A 676 25.44 -5.04 -13.58
CA ASP A 676 26.84 -4.73 -13.28
C ASP A 676 27.76 -5.95 -13.37
N GLY A 677 27.25 -7.10 -13.85
CA GLY A 677 28.05 -8.32 -14.07
C GLY A 677 28.54 -9.02 -12.81
N ARG A 678 28.04 -8.64 -11.62
CA ARG A 678 28.41 -9.29 -10.36
C ARG A 678 27.89 -10.72 -10.30
N LEU A 679 28.59 -11.55 -9.53
CA LEU A 679 28.12 -12.87 -9.14
C LEU A 679 27.56 -12.81 -7.73
N PHE A 680 26.49 -13.56 -7.47
CA PHE A 680 25.94 -13.74 -6.14
C PHE A 680 25.93 -15.22 -5.77
N ASP A 681 26.67 -15.56 -4.71
CA ASP A 681 26.67 -16.87 -4.09
C ASP A 681 26.12 -16.75 -2.66
N ALA A 682 25.08 -17.52 -2.36
CA ALA A 682 24.42 -17.54 -1.06
C ALA A 682 25.34 -18.05 0.08
N GLN A 683 26.49 -18.65 -0.23
CA GLN A 683 27.51 -19.04 0.75
C GLN A 683 28.52 -17.91 1.04
N GLN A 684 28.58 -16.88 0.19
CA GLN A 684 29.55 -15.79 0.25
C GLN A 684 28.86 -14.42 0.33
N VAL A 685 27.77 -14.33 1.11
CA VAL A 685 26.92 -13.13 1.18
C VAL A 685 27.68 -11.93 1.75
N GLU A 686 28.53 -12.13 2.76
CA GLU A 686 29.33 -11.06 3.36
C GLU A 686 30.33 -10.46 2.35
N GLU A 687 30.99 -11.31 1.56
CA GLU A 687 31.90 -10.88 0.49
C GLU A 687 31.16 -10.10 -0.59
N TYR A 688 29.96 -10.56 -0.97
CA TYR A 688 29.09 -9.87 -1.91
C TYR A 688 28.72 -8.46 -1.42
N ILE A 689 28.38 -8.31 -0.14
CA ILE A 689 28.06 -6.99 0.47
C ILE A 689 29.30 -6.10 0.47
N ALA A 690 30.44 -6.61 0.95
CA ALA A 690 31.70 -5.85 1.05
C ALA A 690 32.18 -5.34 -0.32
N ALA A 691 31.90 -6.08 -1.40
CA ALA A 691 32.27 -5.67 -2.75
C ALA A 691 31.53 -4.41 -3.26
N PHE A 692 30.54 -3.87 -2.53
CA PHE A 692 29.89 -2.60 -2.87
C PHE A 692 30.55 -1.37 -2.23
N ASP A 693 31.34 -1.54 -1.17
CA ASP A 693 31.95 -0.43 -0.40
C ASP A 693 33.13 0.24 -1.13
N GLU A 694 33.56 -0.29 -2.27
CA GLU A 694 34.63 0.29 -3.11
C GLU A 694 34.17 1.50 -3.95
N LEU A 695 32.86 1.81 -3.99
CA LEU A 695 32.30 2.96 -4.71
C LEU A 695 32.14 4.15 -3.76
N LEU A 696 33.08 5.11 -3.81
CA LEU A 696 33.04 6.33 -2.99
C LEU A 696 31.73 7.13 -3.19
N PRO A 697 31.07 7.60 -2.11
CA PRO A 697 29.84 8.40 -2.20
C PRO A 697 30.03 9.70 -2.99
N LEU A 698 29.00 10.12 -3.73
CA LEU A 698 29.02 11.35 -4.55
C LEU A 698 29.50 12.61 -3.79
N SER A 699 29.08 12.80 -2.54
CA SER A 699 29.49 13.96 -1.73
C SER A 699 30.99 14.00 -1.40
N GLU A 700 31.65 12.84 -1.29
CA GLU A 700 33.08 12.75 -1.02
C GLU A 700 33.91 12.99 -2.29
N GLN A 701 33.37 12.64 -3.46
CA GLN A 701 34.00 12.95 -4.76
C GLN A 701 33.97 14.45 -5.08
N LEU A 702 32.90 15.16 -4.68
CA LEU A 702 32.76 16.61 -4.89
C LEU A 702 33.49 17.46 -3.84
N GLY A 703 33.89 16.88 -2.70
CA GLY A 703 34.61 17.56 -1.61
C GLY A 703 36.12 17.73 -1.81
N GLY A 704 36.65 17.34 -2.98
CA GLY A 704 38.09 17.32 -3.28
C GLY A 704 38.72 18.64 -3.74
N GLU A 705 37.94 19.71 -3.96
CA GLU A 705 38.50 21.03 -4.24
C GLU A 705 38.67 21.83 -2.94
N SER A 706 39.93 21.95 -2.52
CA SER A 706 40.37 22.77 -1.40
C SER A 706 39.83 24.20 -1.50
N VAL A 707 38.95 24.56 -0.58
CA VAL A 707 38.59 25.96 -0.32
C VAL A 707 39.87 26.70 0.11
N PRO A 708 40.32 27.75 -0.60
CA PRO A 708 41.48 28.53 -0.17
C PRO A 708 41.15 29.17 1.17
N GLN A 709 41.98 28.91 2.19
CA GLN A 709 41.91 29.58 3.47
C GLN A 709 42.06 31.09 3.25
N VAL A 710 40.99 31.84 3.49
CA VAL A 710 41.06 33.30 3.59
C VAL A 710 41.78 33.62 4.89
N SER A 711 43.04 34.05 4.78
CA SER A 711 43.81 34.58 5.91
C SER A 711 43.18 35.89 6.38
N ASN A 712 42.88 36.00 7.67
CA ASN A 712 42.58 37.26 8.33
C ASN A 712 43.77 38.22 8.23
N ALA A 713 43.57 39.34 7.53
CA ALA A 713 44.31 40.60 7.69
C ALA A 713 43.42 41.76 7.23
#